data_AF-A0A843G9E5-F1
#
_entry.id   AF-A0A843G9E5-F1
#
_cell.length_a   1.000
_cell.length_b   1.000
_cell.length_c   1.000
_cell.angle_alpha   90.00
_cell.angle_beta   90.00
_cell.angle_gamma   90.00
#
_symmetry.space_group_name_H-M   'P 1'
#
loop_
_entity.id
_entity.type
_entity.pdbx_description
1 polymer ?
#
loop_
_entity_poly.entity_id
_entity_poly.type
_entity_poly.pdbx_seq_one_letter_code
_entity_poly.pdbx_strand_id
1 'polypeptide(L)'
;MPVDEDIKKVLIIGSGPIQIGQAAEFDYSGSQACKSLREEGLETVLVNSNPATIQTDMDMADTVYTEPLTAELVAQIIEKEKIDAILPTMGGQTGLNIATELGKLGLLEGIKVIGSDVQTIADVEDRDLFANFMDRLDEPIPKCHAVESVEEALEAVEEIGYPVIVRPAFTLGGTGGGVAHNKEELIEVTTHGLDMSYINQVLIDESVLGWKEIEFEVMRDKNDTCIIVCNMENVDPMGIHTGDSIVVAPIQNLNDEVCQRLRDASIKIIRNLGINGGCNIQFALNPETNEYKIIEVNPRVSRSSALASKATGYPIAKISSKVALGLTLDEIRNDITKETPASFEPSIDYIVVKIPRWPFDKFKGIDRKIGVQMKATGEVMAIGRTYEEAIQKAIRSLDIGLHGFEYLEYTEDNLANPTDERLFHMYSAIKDGRSVEELAEISKMDAFFLYKIENIVEFEKQVTKEALEDEKFLIKAKKLGFSNFTLAKLAGIEEEDVKALLDKFDIKPSYKMVDTCAAEFEAKTPYYYSSYDKGNELIKTDNKKILIIGAGPNRIGQGIEFDYCCVHSSLALKDQGIETILVNNNPETVSTDYDISDELFFEPLTFEDIMGIIEQVEPEGVIVQFGGQTSINLSVPLAKAGVKILGTPYESIDRVEDRERFTEVLNDLNIRQAPYGLANSFDEAREAAERIGFPVLVRPSYVIGGRAMEIVYCVEELEEYMKEAVKVSPEHPILVDKFLEDAVELDVDLLCDGEDVFIAGIMEHIEEAGVHSGDSACVIPPQTIPEHLLEVIRENTRKLALELDVIGLMNIQYAVKLDEEKVYIIEANPRASRTVPFVSKAIGVPLAKVATSLMMGAKLKDFNLTKEIKINHVAVKESVFPFLKLTESDSILGPEMKSTGESIGIDENFGLAFYKSQLSAGMDLPKEGNLLISVREQDQKKIQPIADKAHALGFNIFATKGTANAIFDVPITRIKKVSQGTPNIKEAILDGKIDMIINTPHGEQASKDGYTIRRLAIELGIPYVTTLAGARAALNAIEAVKENELKVKSLNDHIANI
;
A
#
# COMPACT_ATOMS: atom_id res chain seq x y z
N MET A 1 38.74 -3.49 0.43
CA MET A 1 39.20 -3.37 -0.98
C MET A 1 38.21 -2.46 -1.67
N PRO A 2 38.63 -1.54 -2.54
CA PRO A 2 37.73 -0.56 -3.16
C PRO A 2 36.61 -1.22 -3.99
N VAL A 3 35.59 -0.41 -4.31
CA VAL A 3 34.52 -0.68 -5.29
C VAL A 3 35.07 -1.46 -6.50
N ASP A 4 34.32 -2.46 -6.99
CA ASP A 4 34.68 -3.19 -8.20
C ASP A 4 34.86 -2.24 -9.40
N GLU A 5 36.11 -2.03 -9.82
CA GLU A 5 36.49 -1.07 -10.89
C GLU A 5 35.93 -1.45 -12.27
N ASP A 6 35.47 -2.69 -12.44
CA ASP A 6 34.84 -3.16 -13.68
C ASP A 6 33.38 -2.69 -13.81
N ILE A 7 32.77 -2.20 -12.73
CA ILE A 7 31.38 -1.74 -12.71
C ILE A 7 31.37 -0.21 -12.77
N LYS A 8 30.73 0.36 -13.80
CA LYS A 8 30.58 1.83 -13.93
C LYS A 8 29.13 2.24 -14.02
N LYS A 9 28.28 1.39 -14.61
CA LYS A 9 26.86 1.63 -14.78
C LYS A 9 26.03 0.48 -14.24
N VAL A 10 25.14 0.78 -13.29
CA VAL A 10 24.29 -0.21 -12.62
C VAL A 10 22.82 0.05 -12.95
N LEU A 11 22.11 -1.00 -13.39
CA LEU A 11 20.65 -0.99 -13.51
C LEU A 11 20.02 -1.53 -12.23
N ILE A 12 19.19 -0.70 -11.60
CA ILE A 12 18.38 -1.06 -10.44
C ILE A 12 16.99 -1.42 -10.98
N ILE A 13 16.48 -2.59 -10.57
CA ILE A 13 15.14 -3.05 -10.96
C ILE A 13 14.20 -2.78 -9.79
N GLY A 14 13.21 -1.92 -10.00
CA GLY A 14 12.17 -1.60 -9.02
C GLY A 14 11.11 -2.70 -8.90
N SER A 15 10.17 -2.50 -7.97
CA SER A 15 9.10 -3.47 -7.68
C SER A 15 7.88 -3.38 -8.61
N GLY A 16 7.68 -2.25 -9.27
CA GLY A 16 6.45 -1.97 -10.00
C GLY A 16 5.35 -1.38 -9.09
N PRO A 17 4.08 -1.51 -9.48
CA PRO A 17 2.94 -0.97 -8.72
C PRO A 17 2.77 -1.65 -7.36
N ILE A 18 2.20 -0.90 -6.40
CA ILE A 18 1.91 -1.38 -5.04
C ILE A 18 0.82 -2.47 -5.05
N GLN A 19 1.11 -3.59 -4.40
CA GLN A 19 0.21 -4.73 -4.25
C GLN A 19 0.28 -5.28 -2.82
N ILE A 20 -0.76 -6.00 -2.39
CA ILE A 20 -0.72 -6.73 -1.10
C ILE A 20 0.44 -7.73 -1.13
N GLY A 21 1.38 -7.56 -0.19
CA GLY A 21 2.61 -8.35 -0.07
C GLY A 21 3.84 -7.75 -0.77
N GLN A 22 3.68 -6.68 -1.56
CA GLN A 22 4.77 -5.94 -2.18
C GLN A 22 4.43 -4.46 -2.25
N ALA A 23 4.79 -3.71 -1.21
CA ALA A 23 4.32 -2.34 -1.01
C ALA A 23 5.45 -1.30 -1.02
N ALA A 24 5.36 -0.30 -0.15
CA ALA A 24 6.19 0.90 -0.18
C ALA A 24 7.64 0.66 0.24
N GLU A 25 7.92 -0.45 0.92
CA GLU A 25 9.24 -0.85 1.40
C GLU A 25 10.29 -0.90 0.28
N PHE A 26 9.86 -1.13 -0.96
CA PHE A 26 10.71 -1.18 -2.14
C PHE A 26 10.92 0.18 -2.80
N ASP A 27 10.05 1.16 -2.55
CA ASP A 27 10.36 2.56 -2.87
C ASP A 27 11.44 3.08 -1.92
N TYR A 28 11.28 2.82 -0.62
CA TYR A 28 12.32 3.12 0.38
C TYR A 28 13.65 2.45 0.03
N SER A 29 13.65 1.14 -0.21
CA SER A 29 14.87 0.39 -0.50
C SER A 29 15.50 0.80 -1.83
N GLY A 30 14.69 0.97 -2.88
CA GLY A 30 15.15 1.40 -4.20
C GLY A 30 15.72 2.82 -4.19
N SER A 31 15.09 3.74 -3.46
CA SER A 31 15.59 5.12 -3.27
C SER A 31 16.94 5.13 -2.55
N GLN A 32 17.08 4.35 -1.47
CA GLN A 32 18.35 4.20 -0.77
C GLN A 32 19.43 3.59 -1.67
N ALA A 33 19.09 2.59 -2.48
CA ALA A 33 20.03 1.99 -3.42
C ALA A 33 20.51 3.00 -4.47
N CYS A 34 19.60 3.76 -5.10
CA CYS A 34 19.95 4.80 -6.07
C CYS A 34 20.93 5.82 -5.47
N LYS A 35 20.61 6.35 -4.29
CA LYS A 35 21.46 7.31 -3.58
C LYS A 35 22.84 6.71 -3.26
N SER A 36 22.86 5.50 -2.72
CA SER A 36 24.09 4.83 -2.26
C SER A 36 25.06 4.53 -3.38
N LEU A 37 24.57 4.07 -4.53
CA LEU A 37 25.42 3.75 -5.68
C LEU A 37 26.02 5.04 -6.29
N ARG A 38 25.27 6.14 -6.30
CA ARG A 38 25.76 7.45 -6.77
C ARG A 38 26.78 8.08 -5.84
N GLU A 39 26.65 7.88 -4.52
CA GLU A 39 27.67 8.29 -3.55
C GLU A 39 29.04 7.64 -3.82
N GLU A 40 29.04 6.42 -4.36
CA GLU A 40 30.26 5.69 -4.77
C GLU A 40 30.73 6.07 -6.19
N GLY A 41 30.08 7.03 -6.85
CA GLY A 41 30.49 7.59 -8.15
C GLY A 41 30.10 6.75 -9.37
N LEU A 42 29.13 5.85 -9.24
CA LEU A 42 28.60 5.05 -10.34
C LEU A 42 27.44 5.76 -11.05
N GLU A 43 27.31 5.50 -12.36
CA GLU A 43 26.14 5.90 -13.13
C GLU A 43 24.98 4.95 -12.82
N THR A 44 23.84 5.47 -12.41
CA THR A 44 22.67 4.67 -12.05
C THR A 44 21.56 4.79 -13.08
N VAL A 45 21.05 3.64 -13.50
CA VAL A 45 19.82 3.52 -14.29
C VAL A 45 18.78 2.84 -13.42
N LEU A 46 17.57 3.36 -13.38
CA LEU A 46 16.46 2.74 -12.66
C LEU A 46 15.34 2.41 -13.64
N VAL A 47 14.73 1.25 -13.49
CA VAL A 47 13.46 0.91 -14.14
C VAL A 47 12.39 0.59 -13.10
N ASN A 48 11.28 1.33 -13.10
CA ASN A 48 10.10 1.06 -12.29
C ASN A 48 8.86 1.69 -12.92
N SER A 49 7.79 0.91 -13.12
CA SER A 49 6.53 1.37 -13.71
C SER A 49 5.61 2.16 -12.78
N ASN A 50 5.95 2.30 -11.49
CA ASN A 50 5.12 3.02 -10.52
C ASN A 50 5.49 4.52 -10.43
N PRO A 51 4.61 5.44 -10.90
CA PRO A 51 4.90 6.87 -10.93
C PRO A 51 4.87 7.55 -9.56
N ALA A 52 4.26 6.92 -8.55
CA ALA A 52 4.08 7.49 -7.23
C ALA A 52 5.30 7.36 -6.32
N THR A 53 6.38 6.79 -6.83
CA THR A 53 7.59 6.50 -6.07
C THR A 53 8.57 7.67 -6.07
N ILE A 54 9.33 7.79 -4.98
CA ILE A 54 10.48 8.70 -4.90
C ILE A 54 11.66 8.20 -5.73
N GLN A 55 11.84 6.87 -5.83
CA GLN A 55 12.92 6.30 -6.64
C GLN A 55 12.84 6.73 -8.11
N THR A 56 11.63 6.94 -8.65
CA THR A 56 11.41 7.39 -10.05
C THR A 56 11.50 8.91 -10.24
N ASP A 57 11.94 9.67 -9.22
CA ASP A 57 12.27 11.06 -9.43
C ASP A 57 13.51 11.21 -10.32
N MET A 58 13.46 12.18 -11.24
CA MET A 58 14.54 12.41 -12.21
C MET A 58 15.87 12.79 -11.57
N ASP A 59 15.88 13.28 -10.33
CA ASP A 59 17.08 13.63 -9.58
C ASP A 59 17.59 12.46 -8.72
N MET A 60 16.91 11.31 -8.68
CA MET A 60 17.29 10.15 -7.86
C MET A 60 18.28 9.22 -8.56
N ALA A 61 18.11 8.97 -9.87
CA ALA A 61 19.05 8.22 -10.70
C ALA A 61 19.54 9.08 -11.90
N ASP A 62 20.64 8.70 -12.55
CA ASP A 62 21.13 9.42 -13.73
C ASP A 62 20.17 9.27 -14.92
N THR A 63 19.58 8.08 -15.07
CA THR A 63 18.52 7.81 -16.06
C THR A 63 17.38 7.03 -15.41
N VAL A 64 16.14 7.51 -15.57
CA VAL A 64 14.94 6.86 -15.02
C VAL A 64 14.04 6.35 -16.15
N TYR A 65 13.64 5.09 -16.06
CA TYR A 65 12.66 4.46 -16.93
C TYR A 65 11.37 4.14 -16.17
N THR A 66 10.26 4.70 -16.63
CA THR A 66 8.91 4.33 -16.18
C THR A 66 8.24 3.41 -17.20
N GLU A 67 8.85 2.24 -17.41
CA GLU A 67 8.46 1.24 -18.42
C GLU A 67 7.96 -0.05 -17.75
N PRO A 68 7.16 -0.87 -18.45
CA PRO A 68 6.72 -2.15 -17.93
C PRO A 68 7.90 -3.07 -17.58
N LEU A 69 7.77 -3.75 -16.43
CA LEU A 69 8.79 -4.64 -15.90
C LEU A 69 8.63 -6.04 -16.52
N THR A 70 9.06 -6.20 -17.77
CA THR A 70 9.20 -7.51 -18.44
C THR A 70 10.65 -7.74 -18.86
N ALA A 71 11.06 -9.01 -18.94
CA ALA A 71 12.44 -9.35 -19.30
C ALA A 71 12.84 -8.76 -20.67
N GLU A 72 11.94 -8.75 -21.66
CA GLU A 72 12.21 -8.22 -22.99
C GLU A 72 12.46 -6.70 -22.98
N LEU A 73 11.62 -5.93 -22.27
CA LEU A 73 11.77 -4.48 -22.21
C LEU A 73 12.97 -4.07 -21.35
N VAL A 74 13.21 -4.79 -20.25
CA VAL A 74 14.41 -4.58 -19.43
C VAL A 74 15.68 -4.91 -20.22
N ALA A 75 15.67 -5.94 -21.06
CA ALA A 75 16.78 -6.23 -21.97
C ALA A 75 17.02 -5.11 -23.00
N GLN A 76 15.96 -4.48 -23.53
CA GLN A 76 16.13 -3.30 -24.38
C GLN A 76 16.80 -2.13 -23.64
N ILE A 77 16.47 -1.93 -22.35
CA ILE A 77 17.13 -0.92 -21.51
C ILE A 77 18.60 -1.27 -21.29
N ILE A 78 18.91 -2.54 -20.97
CA ILE A 78 20.28 -3.04 -20.79
C ILE A 78 21.14 -2.75 -22.03
N GLU A 79 20.62 -3.06 -23.23
CA GLU A 79 21.31 -2.82 -24.49
C GLU A 79 21.48 -1.32 -24.79
N LYS A 80 20.41 -0.53 -24.63
CA LYS A 80 20.41 0.91 -24.91
C LYS A 80 21.39 1.67 -24.01
N GLU A 81 21.37 1.39 -22.72
CA GLU A 81 22.16 2.10 -21.71
C GLU A 81 23.58 1.57 -21.56
N LYS A 82 23.86 0.36 -22.11
CA LYS A 82 25.14 -0.37 -21.96
C LYS A 82 25.46 -0.61 -20.49
N ILE A 83 24.55 -1.29 -19.82
CA ILE A 83 24.66 -1.63 -18.40
C ILE A 83 25.83 -2.59 -18.17
N ASP A 84 26.58 -2.42 -17.07
CA ASP A 84 27.65 -3.35 -16.67
C ASP A 84 27.14 -4.38 -15.65
N ALA A 85 26.23 -3.96 -14.77
CA ALA A 85 25.66 -4.80 -13.72
C ALA A 85 24.18 -4.50 -13.44
N ILE A 86 23.42 -5.51 -13.02
CA ILE A 86 22.05 -5.36 -12.52
C ILE A 86 21.99 -5.62 -11.00
N LEU A 87 21.15 -4.87 -10.30
CA LEU A 87 20.83 -5.03 -8.88
C LEU A 87 19.34 -5.40 -8.73
N PRO A 88 18.98 -6.70 -8.70
CA PRO A 88 17.58 -7.14 -8.64
C PRO A 88 17.03 -7.23 -7.22
N THR A 89 17.89 -7.14 -6.19
CA THR A 89 17.54 -7.40 -4.80
C THR A 89 16.83 -6.25 -4.08
N MET A 90 16.49 -5.17 -4.80
CA MET A 90 15.80 -3.99 -4.27
C MET A 90 14.34 -3.89 -4.73
N GLY A 91 13.92 -4.72 -5.68
CA GLY A 91 12.61 -4.67 -6.34
C GLY A 91 11.63 -5.76 -5.91
N GLY A 92 11.79 -6.32 -4.70
CA GLY A 92 10.93 -7.40 -4.22
C GLY A 92 10.99 -8.65 -5.11
N GLN A 93 9.86 -9.35 -5.23
CA GLN A 93 9.78 -10.54 -6.07
C GLN A 93 9.89 -10.21 -7.56
N THR A 94 9.33 -9.06 -7.98
CA THR A 94 9.41 -8.61 -9.38
C THR A 94 10.86 -8.52 -9.85
N GLY A 95 11.74 -7.90 -9.06
CA GLY A 95 13.16 -7.77 -9.40
C GLY A 95 13.87 -9.13 -9.58
N LEU A 96 13.61 -10.08 -8.68
CA LEU A 96 14.18 -11.43 -8.74
C LEU A 96 13.66 -12.23 -9.93
N ASN A 97 12.36 -12.15 -10.22
CA ASN A 97 11.73 -12.83 -11.35
C ASN A 97 12.33 -12.35 -12.67
N ILE A 98 12.47 -11.02 -12.84
CA ILE A 98 13.06 -10.43 -14.05
C ILE A 98 14.51 -10.86 -14.23
N ALA A 99 15.33 -10.84 -13.18
CA ALA A 99 16.71 -11.32 -13.28
C ALA A 99 16.78 -12.80 -13.66
N THR A 100 15.89 -13.62 -13.09
CA THR A 100 15.80 -15.05 -13.40
C THR A 100 15.37 -15.29 -14.85
N GLU A 101 14.37 -14.57 -15.34
CA GLU A 101 13.90 -14.67 -16.72
C GLU A 101 14.96 -14.20 -17.73
N LEU A 102 15.62 -13.06 -17.47
CA LEU A 102 16.74 -12.59 -18.28
C LEU A 102 17.86 -13.65 -18.35
N GLY A 103 18.16 -14.31 -17.22
CA GLY A 103 19.11 -15.42 -17.16
C GLY A 103 18.68 -16.62 -18.01
N LYS A 104 17.42 -17.05 -17.89
CA LYS A 104 16.85 -18.16 -18.68
C LYS A 104 16.85 -17.87 -20.19
N LEU A 105 16.63 -16.62 -20.58
CA LEU A 105 16.64 -16.17 -21.98
C LEU A 105 18.06 -15.95 -22.53
N GLY A 106 19.10 -16.01 -21.70
CA GLY A 106 20.48 -15.73 -22.09
C GLY A 106 20.76 -14.25 -22.35
N LEU A 107 19.94 -13.35 -21.82
CA LEU A 107 20.02 -11.90 -22.02
C LEU A 107 20.94 -11.18 -21.00
N LEU A 108 21.57 -11.95 -20.10
CA LEU A 108 22.57 -11.46 -19.14
C LEU A 108 24.03 -11.71 -19.57
N GLU A 109 24.28 -12.15 -20.81
CA GLU A 109 25.65 -12.42 -21.27
C GLU A 109 26.51 -11.15 -21.21
N GLY A 110 27.56 -11.18 -20.38
CA GLY A 110 28.46 -10.04 -20.15
C GLY A 110 27.99 -9.04 -19.10
N ILE A 111 26.82 -9.25 -18.48
CA ILE A 111 26.25 -8.41 -17.43
C ILE A 111 26.42 -9.08 -16.07
N LYS A 112 26.98 -8.36 -15.08
CA LYS A 112 27.11 -8.89 -13.71
C LYS A 112 25.77 -8.80 -12.97
N VAL A 113 25.38 -9.83 -12.23
CA VAL A 113 24.26 -9.76 -11.27
C VAL A 113 24.87 -9.56 -9.89
N ILE A 114 24.64 -8.39 -9.29
CA ILE A 114 25.21 -8.05 -7.98
C ILE A 114 24.18 -8.16 -6.86
N GLY A 115 24.64 -8.37 -5.63
CA GLY A 115 23.79 -8.72 -4.49
C GLY A 115 23.61 -10.23 -4.38
N SER A 116 22.54 -10.73 -4.99
CA SER A 116 22.22 -12.16 -5.07
C SER A 116 22.20 -12.60 -6.53
N ASP A 117 23.01 -13.61 -6.87
CA ASP A 117 23.09 -14.10 -8.25
C ASP A 117 21.88 -14.98 -8.62
N VAL A 118 21.72 -15.28 -9.90
CA VAL A 118 20.56 -16.05 -10.42
C VAL A 118 20.49 -17.46 -9.83
N GLN A 119 21.63 -18.08 -9.51
CA GLN A 119 21.65 -19.41 -8.90
C GLN A 119 21.22 -19.34 -7.44
N THR A 120 21.72 -18.38 -6.67
CA THR A 120 21.30 -18.13 -5.28
C THR A 120 19.80 -17.85 -5.21
N ILE A 121 19.26 -17.06 -6.14
CA ILE A 121 17.82 -16.78 -6.22
C ILE A 121 17.06 -18.10 -6.46
N ALA A 122 17.48 -18.90 -7.45
CA ALA A 122 16.84 -20.18 -7.73
C ALA A 122 16.92 -21.15 -6.55
N ASP A 123 18.06 -21.21 -5.85
CA ASP A 123 18.31 -22.13 -4.73
C ASP A 123 17.38 -21.90 -3.52
N VAL A 124 16.80 -20.70 -3.38
CA VAL A 124 15.89 -20.36 -2.26
C VAL A 124 14.44 -20.20 -2.67
N GLU A 125 14.16 -19.84 -3.93
CA GLU A 125 12.79 -19.70 -4.44
C GLU A 125 12.18 -21.05 -4.87
N ASP A 126 13.00 -21.99 -5.35
CA ASP A 126 12.58 -23.35 -5.68
C ASP A 126 12.63 -24.25 -4.43
N ARG A 127 11.49 -24.86 -4.07
CA ARG A 127 11.38 -25.65 -2.84
C ARG A 127 12.25 -26.91 -2.84
N ASP A 128 12.41 -27.56 -3.99
CA ASP A 128 13.26 -28.75 -4.07
C ASP A 128 14.73 -28.36 -3.96
N LEU A 129 15.14 -27.26 -4.60
CA LEU A 129 16.51 -26.75 -4.45
C LEU A 129 16.78 -26.29 -3.02
N PHE A 130 15.83 -25.63 -2.38
CA PHE A 130 15.91 -25.17 -1.00
C PHE A 130 16.02 -26.34 -0.02
N ALA A 131 15.19 -27.38 -0.17
CA ALA A 131 15.26 -28.58 0.66
C ALA A 131 16.62 -29.28 0.52
N ASN A 132 17.07 -29.49 -0.73
CA ASN A 132 18.39 -30.06 -1.01
C ASN A 132 19.52 -29.18 -0.46
N PHE A 133 19.35 -27.85 -0.42
CA PHE A 133 20.31 -26.93 0.15
C PHE A 133 20.39 -27.06 1.66
N MET A 134 19.24 -27.07 2.35
CA MET A 134 19.17 -27.21 3.80
C MET A 134 19.66 -28.58 4.29
N ASP A 135 19.35 -29.66 3.56
CA ASP A 135 19.88 -31.00 3.83
C ASP A 135 21.42 -31.04 3.76
N ARG A 136 22.04 -30.36 2.79
CA ARG A 136 23.51 -30.24 2.72
C ARG A 136 24.09 -29.50 3.91
N LEU A 137 23.33 -28.56 4.47
CA LEU A 137 23.73 -27.81 5.65
C LEU A 137 23.46 -28.58 6.95
N ASP A 138 22.73 -29.69 6.95
CA ASP A 138 22.24 -30.33 8.19
C ASP A 138 21.40 -29.33 9.01
N GLU A 139 20.54 -28.59 8.32
CA GLU A 139 19.63 -27.60 8.90
C GLU A 139 18.18 -28.06 8.74
N PRO A 140 17.35 -28.01 9.80
CA PRO A 140 16.03 -28.62 9.77
C PRO A 140 15.02 -27.74 9.06
N ILE A 141 14.28 -28.31 8.11
CA ILE A 141 13.08 -27.73 7.49
C ILE A 141 11.85 -28.58 7.83
N PRO A 142 10.61 -28.06 7.68
CA PRO A 142 9.42 -28.89 7.71
C PRO A 142 9.51 -29.97 6.63
N LYS A 143 9.18 -31.22 6.97
CA LYS A 143 9.12 -32.29 5.96
C LYS A 143 8.05 -31.97 4.92
N CYS A 144 8.33 -32.17 3.64
CA CYS A 144 7.35 -31.93 2.58
C CYS A 144 7.43 -32.99 1.46
N HIS A 145 6.28 -33.32 0.87
CA HIS A 145 6.18 -34.19 -0.31
C HIS A 145 5.16 -33.67 -1.32
N ALA A 146 5.54 -33.61 -2.60
CA ALA A 146 4.60 -33.35 -3.69
C ALA A 146 3.89 -34.65 -4.10
N VAL A 147 2.57 -34.58 -4.27
CA VAL A 147 1.71 -35.72 -4.56
C VAL A 147 0.66 -35.34 -5.61
N GLU A 148 0.32 -36.29 -6.48
CA GLU A 148 -0.65 -36.10 -7.59
C GLU A 148 -1.94 -36.91 -7.38
N SER A 149 -2.05 -37.61 -6.24
CA SER A 149 -3.21 -38.40 -5.86
C SER A 149 -3.42 -38.43 -4.35
N VAL A 150 -4.64 -38.79 -3.93
CA VAL A 150 -4.98 -38.96 -2.50
C VAL A 150 -4.23 -40.15 -1.91
N GLU A 151 -3.99 -41.21 -2.69
CA GLU A 151 -3.18 -42.34 -2.27
C GLU A 151 -1.75 -41.95 -1.93
N GLU A 152 -1.10 -41.17 -2.80
CA GLU A 152 0.25 -40.64 -2.55
C GLU A 152 0.27 -39.69 -1.33
N ALA A 153 -0.79 -38.89 -1.13
CA ALA A 153 -0.93 -38.06 0.07
C ALA A 153 -0.97 -38.91 1.35
N LEU A 154 -1.71 -40.02 1.34
CA LEU A 154 -1.79 -40.94 2.48
C LEU A 154 -0.44 -41.60 2.77
N GLU A 155 0.32 -41.97 1.73
CA GLU A 155 1.68 -42.50 1.86
C GLU A 155 2.64 -41.45 2.44
N ALA A 156 2.59 -40.21 1.94
CA ALA A 156 3.42 -39.11 2.44
C ALA A 156 3.21 -38.86 3.94
N VAL A 157 1.97 -38.97 4.43
CA VAL A 157 1.69 -38.78 5.87
C VAL A 157 2.18 -39.93 6.76
N GLU A 158 2.43 -41.13 6.22
CA GLU A 158 3.09 -42.19 7.01
C GLU A 158 4.50 -41.78 7.47
N GLU A 159 5.18 -40.94 6.68
CA GLU A 159 6.51 -40.40 6.99
C GLU A 159 6.46 -39.04 7.71
N ILE A 160 5.55 -38.15 7.31
CA ILE A 160 5.43 -36.80 7.88
C ILE A 160 4.75 -36.84 9.26
N GLY A 161 3.62 -37.54 9.36
CA GLY A 161 2.76 -37.56 10.55
C GLY A 161 1.77 -36.39 10.62
N TYR A 162 0.61 -36.61 11.25
CA TYR A 162 -0.41 -35.57 11.44
C TYR A 162 -0.08 -34.61 12.61
N PRO A 163 -0.58 -33.36 12.59
CA PRO A 163 -1.30 -32.73 11.47
C PRO A 163 -0.37 -32.34 10.31
N VAL A 164 -0.92 -32.31 9.10
CA VAL A 164 -0.22 -31.86 7.89
C VAL A 164 -0.94 -30.70 7.22
N ILE A 165 -0.20 -29.88 6.51
CA ILE A 165 -0.74 -28.81 5.67
C ILE A 165 -0.75 -29.33 4.22
N VAL A 166 -1.90 -29.25 3.56
CA VAL A 166 -2.07 -29.59 2.15
C VAL A 166 -2.12 -28.29 1.35
N ARG A 167 -1.25 -28.14 0.37
CA ARG A 167 -1.17 -26.93 -0.48
C ARG A 167 -1.20 -27.31 -1.96
N PRO A 168 -2.25 -26.93 -2.70
CA PRO A 168 -2.30 -27.23 -4.12
C PRO A 168 -1.24 -26.48 -4.90
N ALA A 169 -0.69 -27.16 -5.91
CA ALA A 169 0.26 -26.56 -6.81
C ALA A 169 -0.46 -25.60 -7.76
N PHE A 170 0.21 -24.49 -8.06
CA PHE A 170 -0.27 -23.44 -8.97
C PHE A 170 -1.61 -22.80 -8.58
N THR A 171 -2.13 -23.00 -7.37
CA THR A 171 -3.27 -22.22 -6.88
C THR A 171 -2.80 -21.00 -6.13
N LEU A 172 -3.52 -19.89 -6.29
CA LEU A 172 -3.23 -18.66 -5.58
C LEU A 172 -4.01 -18.62 -4.27
N GLY A 173 -3.35 -18.12 -3.24
CA GLY A 173 -3.99 -17.84 -1.95
C GLY A 173 -4.38 -19.05 -1.12
N GLY A 174 -3.66 -20.17 -1.28
CA GLY A 174 -4.00 -21.42 -0.59
C GLY A 174 -5.36 -21.99 -1.02
N THR A 175 -5.91 -21.55 -2.15
CA THR A 175 -7.17 -22.06 -2.70
C THR A 175 -7.06 -23.56 -2.92
N GLY A 176 -7.99 -24.32 -2.33
CA GLY A 176 -7.98 -25.78 -2.33
C GLY A 176 -7.06 -26.41 -1.26
N GLY A 177 -6.29 -25.60 -0.53
CA GLY A 177 -5.45 -26.05 0.57
C GLY A 177 -6.16 -26.07 1.90
N GLY A 178 -5.51 -26.66 2.90
CA GLY A 178 -6.08 -26.78 4.24
C GLY A 178 -5.19 -27.58 5.17
N VAL A 179 -5.64 -27.71 6.41
CA VAL A 179 -4.95 -28.51 7.43
C VAL A 179 -5.71 -29.81 7.61
N ALA A 180 -4.98 -30.92 7.60
CA ALA A 180 -5.53 -32.23 7.91
C ALA A 180 -4.97 -32.71 9.25
N HIS A 181 -5.84 -32.90 10.23
CA HIS A 181 -5.48 -33.45 11.54
C HIS A 181 -5.63 -34.97 11.60
N ASN A 182 -6.32 -35.56 10.63
CA ASN A 182 -6.59 -36.99 10.54
C ASN A 182 -6.77 -37.41 9.07
N LYS A 183 -6.95 -38.72 8.89
CA LYS A 183 -7.06 -39.35 7.58
C LYS A 183 -8.29 -38.89 6.79
N GLU A 184 -9.42 -38.73 7.45
CA GLU A 184 -10.66 -38.30 6.82
C GLU A 184 -10.52 -36.87 6.27
N GLU A 185 -9.97 -35.97 7.07
CA GLU A 185 -9.67 -34.59 6.65
C GLU A 185 -8.61 -34.56 5.53
N LEU A 186 -7.58 -35.40 5.59
CA LEU A 186 -6.57 -35.44 4.53
C LEU A 186 -7.19 -35.80 3.18
N ILE A 187 -8.08 -36.80 3.16
CA ILE A 187 -8.78 -37.20 1.94
C ILE A 187 -9.62 -36.05 1.41
N GLU A 188 -10.38 -35.37 2.27
CA GLU A 188 -11.22 -34.24 1.88
C GLU A 188 -10.40 -33.08 1.31
N VAL A 189 -9.40 -32.61 2.07
CA VAL A 189 -8.57 -31.46 1.70
C VAL A 189 -7.71 -31.78 0.48
N THR A 190 -7.12 -32.97 0.38
CA THR A 190 -6.31 -33.35 -0.79
C THR A 190 -7.17 -33.54 -2.03
N THR A 191 -8.37 -34.11 -1.92
CA THR A 191 -9.29 -34.22 -3.06
C THR A 191 -9.68 -32.84 -3.56
N HIS A 192 -10.08 -31.96 -2.65
CA HIS A 192 -10.43 -30.58 -2.98
C HIS A 192 -9.22 -29.84 -3.59
N GLY A 193 -8.03 -30.06 -3.04
CA GLY A 193 -6.80 -29.47 -3.51
C GLY A 193 -6.38 -29.92 -4.90
N LEU A 194 -6.48 -31.21 -5.20
CA LEU A 194 -6.20 -31.75 -6.53
C LEU A 194 -7.21 -31.23 -7.56
N ASP A 195 -8.50 -31.16 -7.20
CA ASP A 195 -9.56 -30.59 -8.05
C ASP A 195 -9.33 -29.11 -8.37
N MET A 196 -8.72 -28.36 -7.44
CA MET A 196 -8.40 -26.95 -7.60
C MET A 196 -7.04 -26.71 -8.27
N SER A 197 -6.10 -27.66 -8.16
CA SER A 197 -4.78 -27.55 -8.77
C SER A 197 -4.83 -27.65 -10.30
N TYR A 198 -4.29 -26.64 -10.98
CA TYR A 198 -4.22 -26.62 -12.45
C TYR A 198 -3.41 -27.77 -13.06
N ILE A 199 -2.41 -28.27 -12.33
CA ILE A 199 -1.58 -29.40 -12.77
C ILE A 199 -1.94 -30.71 -12.06
N ASN A 200 -3.06 -30.74 -11.32
CA ASN A 200 -3.47 -31.89 -10.50
C ASN A 200 -2.36 -32.39 -9.54
N GLN A 201 -1.76 -31.48 -8.75
CA GLN A 201 -0.72 -31.77 -7.77
C GLN A 201 -0.98 -30.97 -6.48
N VAL A 202 -0.69 -31.55 -5.32
CA VAL A 202 -0.67 -30.85 -4.04
C VAL A 202 0.62 -31.20 -3.28
N LEU A 203 1.05 -30.32 -2.39
CA LEU A 203 2.17 -30.54 -1.48
C LEU A 203 1.63 -30.85 -0.09
N ILE A 204 2.16 -31.89 0.54
CA ILE A 204 1.86 -32.28 1.93
C ILE A 204 3.05 -31.86 2.79
N ASP A 205 2.83 -30.93 3.72
CA ASP A 205 3.86 -30.40 4.62
C ASP A 205 3.61 -30.78 6.09
N GLU A 206 4.69 -30.98 6.84
CA GLU A 206 4.68 -31.03 8.30
C GLU A 206 4.08 -29.73 8.86
N SER A 207 3.09 -29.86 9.74
CA SER A 207 2.48 -28.70 10.38
C SER A 207 3.32 -28.19 11.55
N VAL A 208 3.71 -26.92 11.46
CA VAL A 208 4.32 -26.14 12.54
C VAL A 208 3.36 -25.10 13.11
N LEU A 209 2.05 -25.30 12.92
CA LEU A 209 1.02 -24.35 13.39
C LEU A 209 1.07 -24.17 14.91
N GLY A 210 0.95 -22.93 15.36
CA GLY A 210 1.01 -22.58 16.77
C GLY A 210 2.43 -22.53 17.37
N TRP A 211 3.48 -22.83 16.60
CA TRP A 211 4.86 -22.59 17.04
C TRP A 211 5.14 -21.07 17.04
N LYS A 212 6.17 -20.65 17.76
CA LYS A 212 6.64 -19.26 17.68
C LYS A 212 7.22 -19.00 16.30
N GLU A 213 6.95 -17.84 15.73
CA GLU A 213 7.56 -17.41 14.47
C GLU A 213 8.59 -16.31 14.75
N ILE A 214 9.83 -16.55 14.31
CA ILE A 214 11.00 -15.72 14.60
C ILE A 214 11.68 -15.34 13.30
N GLU A 215 12.05 -14.07 13.15
CA GLU A 215 12.72 -13.56 11.95
C GLU A 215 14.08 -12.96 12.31
N PHE A 216 15.07 -13.18 11.45
CA PHE A 216 16.40 -12.58 11.53
C PHE A 216 16.70 -11.82 10.25
N GLU A 217 17.06 -10.54 10.40
CA GLU A 217 17.66 -9.75 9.33
C GLU A 217 19.18 -9.89 9.42
N VAL A 218 19.78 -10.44 8.38
CA VAL A 218 21.18 -10.84 8.35
C VAL A 218 21.89 -10.08 7.25
N MET A 219 23.15 -9.69 7.48
CA MET A 219 23.97 -9.03 6.48
C MET A 219 25.35 -9.68 6.39
N ARG A 220 25.83 -9.89 5.16
CA ARG A 220 27.14 -10.48 4.90
C ARG A 220 27.90 -9.74 3.80
N ASP A 221 29.19 -9.54 3.98
CA ASP A 221 30.09 -8.97 2.97
C ASP A 221 31.04 -10.00 2.32
N LYS A 222 31.82 -9.53 1.34
CA LYS A 222 32.79 -10.34 0.61
C LYS A 222 33.96 -10.86 1.45
N ASN A 223 34.22 -10.25 2.62
CA ASN A 223 35.25 -10.71 3.58
C ASN A 223 34.71 -11.79 4.52
N ASP A 224 33.46 -12.21 4.34
CA ASP A 224 32.73 -13.13 5.22
C ASP A 224 32.44 -12.57 6.61
N THR A 225 32.50 -11.24 6.76
CA THR A 225 31.92 -10.55 7.91
C THR A 225 30.42 -10.73 7.83
N CYS A 226 29.81 -11.26 8.89
CA CYS A 226 28.39 -11.57 8.93
C CYS A 226 27.80 -11.11 10.27
N ILE A 227 26.71 -10.36 10.22
CA ILE A 227 26.07 -9.74 11.39
C ILE A 227 24.56 -9.99 11.37
N ILE A 228 23.95 -10.01 12.55
CA ILE A 228 22.50 -9.88 12.72
C ILE A 228 22.17 -8.40 12.92
N VAL A 229 21.41 -7.82 11.99
CA VAL A 229 20.98 -6.42 12.10
C VAL A 229 19.79 -6.30 13.04
N CYS A 230 18.82 -7.21 12.94
CA CYS A 230 17.65 -7.22 13.79
C CYS A 230 17.13 -8.64 13.98
N ASN A 231 16.52 -8.90 15.13
CA ASN A 231 15.74 -10.09 15.39
C ASN A 231 14.33 -9.68 15.80
N MET A 232 13.34 -10.43 15.35
CA MET A 232 11.92 -10.10 15.54
C MET A 232 11.17 -11.34 16.03
N GLU A 233 10.24 -11.12 16.96
CA GLU A 233 9.32 -12.16 17.47
C GLU A 233 7.90 -11.78 17.03
N ASN A 234 7.24 -12.71 16.36
CA ASN A 234 5.83 -12.53 16.01
C ASN A 234 4.98 -12.82 17.27
N VAL A 235 4.07 -11.91 17.58
CA VAL A 235 3.10 -12.06 18.69
C VAL A 235 2.03 -13.08 18.30
N ASP A 236 1.64 -13.04 17.03
CA ASP A 236 0.83 -14.06 16.39
C ASP A 236 1.71 -15.29 16.05
N PRO A 237 1.25 -16.52 16.35
CA PRO A 237 2.05 -17.72 16.13
C PRO A 237 2.01 -18.19 14.66
N MET A 238 2.90 -19.14 14.32
CA MET A 238 2.95 -19.80 13.01
C MET A 238 1.57 -20.24 12.54
N GLY A 239 1.26 -19.91 11.28
CA GLY A 239 -0.05 -20.09 10.66
C GLY A 239 -0.69 -18.78 10.23
N ILE A 240 -0.16 -17.65 10.70
CA ILE A 240 -0.48 -16.30 10.25
C ILE A 240 0.78 -15.73 9.61
N HIS A 241 0.69 -15.26 8.39
CA HIS A 241 1.83 -14.70 7.66
C HIS A 241 2.43 -13.52 8.42
N THR A 242 3.77 -13.39 8.51
CA THR A 242 4.46 -12.27 9.19
C THR A 242 3.94 -10.87 8.80
N GLY A 243 3.49 -10.73 7.55
CA GLY A 243 2.80 -9.55 7.04
C GLY A 243 1.46 -9.20 7.65
N ASP A 244 0.69 -10.21 8.04
CA ASP A 244 -0.58 -10.09 8.77
C ASP A 244 -0.41 -10.30 10.29
N SER A 245 0.80 -10.59 10.76
CA SER A 245 1.10 -10.73 12.19
C SER A 245 1.43 -9.39 12.84
N ILE A 246 1.09 -9.28 14.12
CA ILE A 246 1.70 -8.32 15.04
C ILE A 246 3.13 -8.79 15.33
N VAL A 247 4.11 -7.90 15.18
CA VAL A 247 5.54 -8.25 15.29
C VAL A 247 6.22 -7.30 16.27
N VAL A 248 7.15 -7.81 17.08
CA VAL A 248 7.97 -6.99 17.97
C VAL A 248 9.46 -7.12 17.68
N ALA A 249 10.19 -6.04 17.91
CA ALA A 249 11.65 -6.03 17.93
C ALA A 249 12.15 -5.38 19.24
N PRO A 250 13.13 -5.98 19.94
CA PRO A 250 13.76 -7.26 19.65
C PRO A 250 12.86 -8.45 20.07
N ILE A 251 13.35 -9.68 19.90
CA ILE A 251 12.78 -10.88 20.53
C ILE A 251 12.68 -10.67 22.05
N GLN A 252 11.53 -11.04 22.64
CA GLN A 252 11.21 -10.76 24.03
C GLN A 252 11.31 -11.99 24.93
N ASN A 253 10.84 -13.16 24.46
CA ASN A 253 10.66 -14.34 25.31
C ASN A 253 11.45 -15.56 24.82
N LEU A 254 12.76 -15.39 24.59
CA LEU A 254 13.71 -16.48 24.34
C LEU A 254 14.95 -16.39 25.24
N ASN A 255 15.45 -17.55 25.66
CA ASN A 255 16.75 -17.64 26.32
C ASN A 255 17.88 -17.38 25.30
N ASP A 256 18.98 -16.77 25.76
CA ASP A 256 20.13 -16.45 24.91
C ASP A 256 20.66 -17.68 24.17
N GLU A 257 20.77 -18.85 24.81
CA GLU A 257 21.23 -20.09 24.15
C GLU A 257 20.39 -20.45 22.90
N VAL A 258 19.06 -20.28 22.97
CA VAL A 258 18.17 -20.55 21.84
C VAL A 258 18.33 -19.47 20.77
N CYS A 259 18.42 -18.21 21.18
CA CYS A 259 18.67 -17.09 20.26
C CYS A 259 20.00 -17.26 19.50
N GLN A 260 21.08 -17.65 20.19
CA GLN A 260 22.38 -17.92 19.58
C GLN A 260 22.32 -19.11 18.60
N ARG A 261 21.53 -20.15 18.88
CA ARG A 261 21.32 -21.26 17.93
C ARG A 261 20.65 -20.79 16.62
N LEU A 262 19.61 -19.95 16.72
CA LEU A 262 18.95 -19.39 15.54
C LEU A 262 19.87 -18.41 14.78
N ARG A 263 20.64 -17.61 15.51
CA ARG A 263 21.68 -16.73 14.95
C ARG A 263 22.75 -17.53 14.20
N ASP A 264 23.27 -18.60 14.78
CA ASP A 264 24.29 -19.44 14.15
C ASP A 264 23.76 -20.12 12.87
N ALA A 265 22.52 -20.62 12.89
CA ALA A 265 21.85 -21.15 11.71
C ALA A 265 21.71 -20.08 10.62
N SER A 266 21.25 -18.88 10.99
CA SER A 266 21.11 -17.73 10.08
C SER A 266 22.43 -17.39 9.38
N ILE A 267 23.52 -17.30 10.14
CA ILE A 267 24.86 -17.01 9.63
C ILE A 267 25.37 -18.15 8.73
N LYS A 268 25.10 -19.41 9.10
CA LYS A 268 25.50 -20.57 8.30
C LYS A 268 24.79 -20.60 6.95
N ILE A 269 23.50 -20.30 6.92
CA ILE A 269 22.69 -20.25 5.69
C ILE A 269 23.21 -19.19 4.73
N ILE A 270 23.29 -17.92 5.16
CA ILE A 270 23.71 -16.82 4.29
C ILE A 270 25.14 -17.02 3.74
N ARG A 271 26.04 -17.59 4.55
CA ARG A 271 27.41 -17.93 4.13
C ARG A 271 27.44 -18.95 3.01
N ASN A 272 26.62 -19.99 3.10
CA ASN A 272 26.60 -21.05 2.09
C ASN A 272 25.81 -20.66 0.83
N LEU A 273 24.86 -19.73 0.94
CA LEU A 273 24.19 -19.12 -0.21
C LEU A 273 25.10 -18.14 -0.97
N GLY A 274 26.20 -17.69 -0.35
CA GLY A 274 27.15 -16.77 -0.96
C GLY A 274 26.61 -15.34 -1.14
N ILE A 275 25.52 -14.98 -0.45
CA ILE A 275 24.89 -13.67 -0.54
C ILE A 275 25.89 -12.59 -0.08
N ASN A 276 25.97 -11.51 -0.87
CA ASN A 276 26.71 -10.29 -0.52
C ASN A 276 25.70 -9.14 -0.39
N GLY A 277 25.29 -8.84 0.84
CA GLY A 277 24.21 -7.92 1.15
C GLY A 277 23.33 -8.45 2.29
N GLY A 278 22.12 -7.91 2.39
CA GLY A 278 21.11 -8.32 3.36
C GLY A 278 20.19 -9.43 2.86
N CYS A 279 19.73 -10.29 3.79
CA CYS A 279 18.64 -11.22 3.58
C CYS A 279 17.81 -11.40 4.86
N ASN A 280 16.56 -11.84 4.71
CA ASN A 280 15.69 -12.21 5.82
C ASN A 280 15.60 -13.74 5.92
N ILE A 281 15.65 -14.28 7.14
CA ILE A 281 15.52 -15.71 7.43
C ILE A 281 14.44 -15.92 8.48
N GLN A 282 13.51 -16.84 8.23
CA GLN A 282 12.37 -17.13 9.09
C GLN A 282 12.48 -18.52 9.73
N PHE A 283 12.10 -18.60 11.00
CA PHE A 283 12.13 -19.80 11.81
C PHE A 283 10.79 -20.04 12.49
N ALA A 284 10.35 -21.30 12.51
CA ALA A 284 9.38 -21.78 13.48
C ALA A 284 10.12 -22.39 14.67
N LEU A 285 9.79 -21.98 15.89
CA LEU A 285 10.39 -22.48 17.12
C LEU A 285 9.32 -23.09 18.03
N ASN A 286 9.49 -24.35 18.39
CA ASN A 286 8.60 -25.06 19.30
C ASN A 286 8.76 -24.50 20.72
N PRO A 287 7.68 -23.95 21.32
CA PRO A 287 7.76 -23.32 22.64
C PRO A 287 8.02 -24.31 23.79
N GLU A 288 7.77 -25.61 23.60
CA GLU A 288 7.95 -26.63 24.63
C GLU A 288 9.33 -27.28 24.57
N THR A 289 9.85 -27.52 23.37
CA THR A 289 11.08 -28.32 23.16
C THR A 289 12.30 -27.49 22.75
N ASN A 290 12.11 -26.26 22.28
CA ASN A 290 13.13 -25.44 21.60
C ASN A 290 13.72 -26.11 20.33
N GLU A 291 12.99 -27.05 19.74
CA GLU A 291 13.21 -27.48 18.36
C GLU A 291 12.85 -26.33 17.42
N TYR A 292 13.67 -26.08 16.40
CA TYR A 292 13.36 -25.10 15.37
C TYR A 292 13.33 -25.74 13.99
N LYS A 293 12.61 -25.10 13.07
CA LYS A 293 12.59 -25.38 11.64
C LYS A 293 12.80 -24.07 10.89
N ILE A 294 13.56 -24.10 9.79
CA ILE A 294 13.69 -22.97 8.88
C ILE A 294 12.52 -23.00 7.91
N ILE A 295 11.84 -21.87 7.78
CA ILE A 295 10.62 -21.74 6.98
C ILE A 295 10.95 -21.24 5.58
N GLU A 296 11.68 -20.13 5.48
CA GLU A 296 12.11 -19.55 4.22
C GLU A 296 13.33 -18.64 4.39
N VAL A 297 13.97 -18.33 3.27
CA VAL A 297 15.06 -17.36 3.16
C VAL A 297 14.76 -16.44 2.00
N ASN A 298 14.64 -15.14 2.27
CA ASN A 298 14.41 -14.12 1.27
C ASN A 298 15.76 -13.47 0.88
N PRO A 299 16.33 -13.74 -0.31
CA PRO A 299 17.71 -13.35 -0.68
C PRO A 299 17.77 -11.88 -1.16
N ARG A 300 16.99 -11.01 -0.53
CA ARG A 300 16.75 -9.62 -0.94
C ARG A 300 16.34 -8.80 0.27
N VAL A 301 16.22 -7.49 0.08
CA VAL A 301 15.47 -6.64 1.01
C VAL A 301 14.00 -7.06 1.03
N SER A 302 13.33 -6.81 2.15
CA SER A 302 11.96 -7.20 2.44
C SER A 302 11.25 -6.11 3.25
N ARG A 303 9.94 -6.26 3.45
CA ARG A 303 9.18 -5.45 4.41
C ARG A 303 9.75 -5.56 5.82
N SER A 304 10.13 -6.77 6.25
CA SER A 304 10.82 -7.00 7.53
C SER A 304 12.17 -6.26 7.60
N SER A 305 12.90 -6.12 6.49
CA SER A 305 14.15 -5.35 6.45
C SER A 305 13.92 -3.83 6.54
N ALA A 306 12.82 -3.31 5.96
CA ALA A 306 12.42 -1.92 6.13
C ALA A 306 12.04 -1.65 7.59
N LEU A 307 11.19 -2.50 8.17
CA LEU A 307 10.83 -2.47 9.58
C LEU A 307 12.08 -2.51 10.47
N ALA A 308 12.99 -3.45 10.25
CA ALA A 308 14.23 -3.57 10.99
C ALA A 308 15.13 -2.33 10.85
N SER A 309 15.19 -1.73 9.66
CA SER A 309 15.96 -0.50 9.43
C SER A 309 15.40 0.66 10.26
N LYS A 310 14.07 0.81 10.34
CA LYS A 310 13.44 1.83 11.18
C LYS A 310 13.58 1.50 12.66
N ALA A 311 13.38 0.24 13.04
CA ALA A 311 13.49 -0.22 14.42
C ALA A 311 14.87 0.02 15.02
N THR A 312 15.93 -0.21 14.24
CA THR A 312 17.32 -0.16 14.73
C THR A 312 18.06 1.12 14.38
N GLY A 313 17.58 1.88 13.39
CA GLY A 313 18.32 2.98 12.76
C GLY A 313 19.41 2.51 11.78
N TYR A 314 19.59 1.21 11.58
CA TYR A 314 20.59 0.64 10.67
C TYR A 314 20.06 0.56 9.23
N PRO A 315 20.61 1.29 8.25
CA PRO A 315 20.00 1.40 6.92
C PRO A 315 20.36 0.21 6.01
N ILE A 316 19.58 -0.88 6.10
CA ILE A 316 19.89 -2.17 5.46
C ILE A 316 20.05 -2.05 3.94
N ALA A 317 19.13 -1.38 3.24
CA ALA A 317 19.16 -1.28 1.77
C ALA A 317 20.37 -0.46 1.26
N LYS A 318 20.67 0.67 1.92
CA LYS A 318 21.87 1.48 1.66
C LYS A 318 23.15 0.66 1.80
N ILE A 319 23.32 -0.03 2.92
CA ILE A 319 24.54 -0.80 3.20
C ILE A 319 24.62 -2.02 2.27
N SER A 320 23.50 -2.71 2.03
CA SER A 320 23.44 -3.84 1.09
C SER A 320 23.86 -3.44 -0.32
N SER A 321 23.46 -2.25 -0.79
CA SER A 321 23.83 -1.73 -2.10
C SER A 321 25.33 -1.49 -2.22
N LYS A 322 25.97 -0.95 -1.17
CA LYS A 322 27.44 -0.76 -1.13
C LYS A 322 28.19 -2.09 -1.05
N VAL A 323 27.68 -3.03 -0.26
CA VAL A 323 28.25 -4.38 -0.14
C VAL A 323 28.15 -5.15 -1.46
N ALA A 324 27.06 -4.99 -2.21
CA ALA A 324 26.87 -5.59 -3.54
C ALA A 324 27.92 -5.12 -4.57
N LEU A 325 28.46 -3.90 -4.42
CA LEU A 325 29.60 -3.40 -5.21
C LEU A 325 30.97 -3.91 -4.73
N GLY A 326 30.98 -4.63 -3.62
CA GLY A 326 32.16 -5.18 -2.99
C GLY A 326 32.73 -4.34 -1.86
N LEU A 327 32.08 -3.31 -1.32
CA LEU A 327 32.55 -2.73 -0.05
C LEU A 327 32.41 -3.76 1.08
N THR A 328 33.25 -3.66 2.10
CA THR A 328 33.13 -4.49 3.31
C THR A 328 32.51 -3.67 4.45
N LEU A 329 31.87 -4.35 5.41
CA LEU A 329 31.10 -3.69 6.47
C LEU A 329 31.97 -2.79 7.37
N ASP A 330 33.26 -3.10 7.50
CA ASP A 330 34.24 -2.30 8.24
C ASP A 330 34.65 -1.01 7.49
N GLU A 331 34.44 -0.96 6.17
CA GLU A 331 34.73 0.21 5.32
C GLU A 331 33.55 1.20 5.28
N ILE A 332 32.35 0.74 5.59
CA ILE A 332 31.13 1.54 5.59
C ILE A 332 30.93 2.14 6.99
N ARG A 333 30.69 3.45 7.08
CA ARG A 333 30.46 4.15 8.34
C ARG A 333 28.98 4.06 8.74
N ASN A 334 28.69 3.91 10.03
CA ASN A 334 27.34 4.01 10.57
C ASN A 334 26.86 5.48 10.50
N ASP A 335 25.71 5.72 9.86
CA ASP A 335 25.14 7.05 9.64
C ASP A 335 24.60 7.71 10.90
N ILE A 336 24.15 6.92 11.89
CA ILE A 336 23.51 7.43 13.11
C ILE A 336 24.55 7.91 14.12
N THR A 337 25.54 7.07 14.44
CA THR A 337 26.62 7.44 15.38
C THR A 337 27.67 8.32 14.71
N LYS A 338 27.85 8.17 13.39
CA LYS A 338 28.93 8.79 12.62
C LYS A 338 30.32 8.51 13.22
N GLU A 339 30.52 7.51 14.06
CA GLU A 339 31.83 7.22 14.66
C GLU A 339 32.19 5.74 14.58
N THR A 340 31.20 4.87 14.42
CA THR A 340 31.38 3.42 14.33
C THR A 340 31.28 2.94 12.88
N PRO A 341 31.91 1.79 12.53
CA PRO A 341 31.66 1.12 11.25
C PRO A 341 30.26 0.49 11.22
N ALA A 342 29.83 0.01 10.05
CA ALA A 342 28.61 -0.78 9.87
C ALA A 342 28.77 -2.23 10.36
N SER A 343 30.00 -2.70 10.61
CA SER A 343 30.30 -4.07 11.06
C SER A 343 30.01 -4.30 12.55
N PHE A 344 28.76 -4.18 12.98
CA PHE A 344 28.30 -4.48 14.35
C PHE A 344 26.83 -4.94 14.35
N GLU A 345 26.39 -5.57 15.43
CA GLU A 345 24.99 -5.93 15.65
C GLU A 345 24.32 -4.83 16.48
N PRO A 346 23.24 -4.17 15.98
CA PRO A 346 22.53 -3.15 16.73
C PRO A 346 22.00 -3.65 18.08
N SER A 347 22.02 -2.75 19.06
CA SER A 347 21.35 -2.94 20.35
C SER A 347 20.36 -1.81 20.56
N ILE A 348 19.15 -2.13 20.98
CA ILE A 348 18.08 -1.15 21.21
C ILE A 348 17.62 -1.22 22.66
N ASP A 349 17.36 -0.08 23.27
CA ASP A 349 16.94 0.06 24.67
C ASP A 349 15.44 0.41 24.80
N TYR A 350 14.69 0.03 23.78
CA TYR A 350 13.25 0.20 23.60
C TYR A 350 12.65 -1.03 22.91
N ILE A 351 11.32 -1.06 22.84
CA ILE A 351 10.53 -2.07 22.15
C ILE A 351 9.81 -1.41 20.99
N VAL A 352 9.91 -2.04 19.83
CA VAL A 352 9.18 -1.68 18.62
C VAL A 352 8.03 -2.67 18.46
N VAL A 353 6.84 -2.16 18.15
CA VAL A 353 5.66 -2.96 17.82
C VAL A 353 5.18 -2.55 16.43
N LYS A 354 5.01 -3.54 15.56
CA LYS A 354 4.33 -3.41 14.28
C LYS A 354 2.95 -4.03 14.35
N ILE A 355 1.93 -3.35 13.80
CA ILE A 355 0.60 -3.91 13.57
C ILE A 355 0.22 -3.72 12.09
N PRO A 356 -0.28 -4.76 11.40
CA PRO A 356 -0.79 -4.62 10.03
C PRO A 356 -2.05 -3.75 9.95
N ARG A 357 -2.31 -3.19 8.77
CA ARG A 357 -3.55 -2.47 8.41
C ARG A 357 -4.26 -3.22 7.28
N TRP A 358 -5.45 -3.74 7.58
CA TRP A 358 -6.26 -4.53 6.64
C TRP A 358 -7.34 -3.71 5.95
N PRO A 359 -7.73 -4.00 4.70
CA PRO A 359 -8.72 -3.22 3.96
C PRO A 359 -10.17 -3.72 4.17
N PHE A 360 -10.48 -4.43 5.25
CA PHE A 360 -11.79 -5.06 5.45
C PHE A 360 -12.95 -4.05 5.51
N ASP A 361 -12.65 -2.78 5.79
CA ASP A 361 -13.62 -1.68 5.71
C ASP A 361 -14.09 -1.37 4.27
N LYS A 362 -13.35 -1.82 3.25
CA LYS A 362 -13.63 -1.60 1.81
C LYS A 362 -14.26 -2.79 1.10
N PHE A 363 -14.23 -3.97 1.71
CA PHE A 363 -14.65 -5.21 1.07
C PHE A 363 -15.76 -5.88 1.89
N LYS A 364 -17.01 -5.62 1.53
CA LYS A 364 -18.17 -6.23 2.20
C LYS A 364 -18.27 -7.73 1.88
N GLY A 365 -18.60 -8.52 2.90
CA GLY A 365 -18.93 -9.95 2.73
C GLY A 365 -17.74 -10.89 2.47
N ILE A 366 -16.50 -10.40 2.63
CA ILE A 366 -15.30 -11.24 2.51
C ILE A 366 -14.93 -11.90 3.83
N ASP A 367 -14.16 -12.99 3.77
CA ASP A 367 -13.64 -13.63 4.97
C ASP A 367 -12.52 -12.78 5.61
N ARG A 368 -12.78 -12.33 6.84
CA ARG A 368 -11.85 -11.55 7.67
C ARG A 368 -10.80 -12.41 8.37
N LYS A 369 -10.87 -13.74 8.27
CA LYS A 369 -9.84 -14.63 8.81
C LYS A 369 -8.49 -14.33 8.17
N ILE A 370 -7.48 -14.21 9.00
CA ILE A 370 -6.08 -14.03 8.61
C ILE A 370 -5.35 -15.37 8.75
N GLY A 371 -4.30 -15.58 7.95
CA GLY A 371 -3.59 -16.85 7.90
C GLY A 371 -2.30 -16.74 7.10
N VAL A 372 -1.85 -17.84 6.49
CA VAL A 372 -0.59 -17.91 5.72
C VAL A 372 -0.55 -17.02 4.48
N GLN A 373 -1.69 -16.50 4.04
CA GLN A 373 -1.75 -15.53 2.95
C GLN A 373 -2.02 -14.14 3.51
N MET A 374 -1.10 -13.22 3.21
CA MET A 374 -1.24 -11.80 3.55
C MET A 374 -2.50 -11.19 2.92
N LYS A 375 -3.27 -10.45 3.74
CA LYS A 375 -4.42 -9.62 3.34
C LYS A 375 -4.24 -8.16 3.74
N ALA A 376 -3.25 -7.82 4.56
CA ALA A 376 -2.94 -6.44 4.94
C ALA A 376 -2.46 -5.61 3.74
N THR A 377 -2.88 -4.34 3.70
CA THR A 377 -2.50 -3.37 2.66
C THR A 377 -1.40 -2.39 3.09
N GLY A 378 -1.03 -2.43 4.36
CA GLY A 378 0.04 -1.62 4.94
C GLY A 378 0.27 -2.01 6.39
N GLU A 379 1.07 -1.22 7.10
CA GLU A 379 1.42 -1.47 8.50
C GLU A 379 1.74 -0.15 9.23
N VAL A 380 1.60 -0.19 10.56
CA VAL A 380 2.09 0.85 11.47
C VAL A 380 3.24 0.30 12.29
N MET A 381 4.12 1.19 12.71
CA MET A 381 5.13 0.91 13.71
C MET A 381 5.02 1.91 14.85
N ALA A 382 5.29 1.47 16.08
CA ALA A 382 5.42 2.36 17.22
C ALA A 382 6.60 1.93 18.10
N ILE A 383 7.21 2.91 18.74
CA ILE A 383 8.35 2.71 19.65
C ILE A 383 7.93 3.13 21.06
N GLY A 384 8.21 2.29 22.05
CA GLY A 384 8.00 2.56 23.47
C GLY A 384 9.10 1.96 24.33
N ARG A 385 9.30 2.48 25.56
CA ARG A 385 10.27 1.91 26.53
C ARG A 385 9.79 0.59 27.13
N THR A 386 8.52 0.28 26.96
CA THR A 386 7.87 -0.97 27.39
C THR A 386 6.95 -1.48 26.29
N TYR A 387 6.62 -2.76 26.34
CA TYR A 387 5.65 -3.35 25.42
C TYR A 387 4.28 -2.69 25.57
N GLU A 388 3.84 -2.45 26.81
CA GLU A 388 2.55 -1.79 27.10
C GLU A 388 2.46 -0.39 26.46
N GLU A 389 3.55 0.39 26.52
CA GLU A 389 3.62 1.70 25.87
C GLU A 389 3.57 1.56 24.34
N ALA A 390 4.40 0.67 23.77
CA ALA A 390 4.53 0.49 22.33
C ALA A 390 3.24 -0.05 21.69
N ILE A 391 2.57 -1.04 22.29
CA ILE A 391 1.34 -1.63 21.73
C ILE A 391 0.18 -0.62 21.74
N GLN A 392 0.03 0.19 22.79
CA GLN A 392 -1.02 1.22 22.83
C GLN A 392 -0.75 2.36 21.85
N LYS A 393 0.53 2.70 21.59
CA LYS A 393 0.93 3.63 20.53
C LYS A 393 0.64 3.06 19.14
N ALA A 394 0.92 1.78 18.92
CA ALA A 394 0.65 1.11 17.66
C ALA A 394 -0.86 1.05 17.36
N ILE A 395 -1.70 0.69 18.35
CA ILE A 395 -3.16 0.64 18.17
C ILE A 395 -3.71 2.00 17.73
N ARG A 396 -3.34 3.09 18.41
CA ARG A 396 -3.82 4.43 18.04
C ARG A 396 -3.16 5.00 16.77
N SER A 397 -2.15 4.31 16.24
CA SER A 397 -1.51 4.65 14.96
C SER A 397 -2.24 4.07 13.75
N LEU A 398 -3.09 3.04 13.94
CA LEU A 398 -3.73 2.27 12.85
C LEU A 398 -4.70 3.07 11.96
N ASP A 399 -5.06 4.28 12.38
CA ASP A 399 -6.02 5.15 11.70
C ASP A 399 -7.36 4.44 11.39
N ILE A 400 -7.88 3.78 12.43
CA ILE A 400 -9.19 3.11 12.45
C ILE A 400 -10.14 3.71 13.51
N GLY A 401 -9.80 4.88 14.06
CA GLY A 401 -10.60 5.58 15.07
C GLY A 401 -10.43 5.07 16.50
N LEU A 402 -9.45 4.21 16.77
CA LEU A 402 -9.14 3.72 18.11
C LEU A 402 -8.05 4.56 18.78
N HIS A 403 -8.16 4.76 20.09
CA HIS A 403 -7.20 5.51 20.91
C HIS A 403 -6.45 4.64 21.94
N GLY A 404 -6.63 3.32 21.85
CA GLY A 404 -6.14 2.31 22.77
C GLY A 404 -6.99 1.04 22.62
N PHE A 405 -6.87 0.11 23.58
CA PHE A 405 -7.73 -1.07 23.60
C PHE A 405 -9.20 -0.70 23.84
N GLU A 406 -10.10 -1.34 23.08
CA GLU A 406 -11.54 -1.24 23.29
C GLU A 406 -12.16 -2.62 23.53
N TYR A 407 -13.24 -2.64 24.31
CA TYR A 407 -13.97 -3.88 24.56
C TYR A 407 -14.77 -4.27 23.32
N LEU A 408 -14.45 -5.43 22.78
CA LEU A 408 -15.19 -6.11 21.72
C LEU A 408 -15.77 -7.42 22.25
N GLU A 409 -17.04 -7.71 21.98
CA GLU A 409 -17.64 -9.01 22.34
C GLU A 409 -16.82 -10.15 21.71
N TYR A 410 -16.68 -11.26 22.43
CA TYR A 410 -15.89 -12.40 21.97
C TYR A 410 -16.63 -13.72 22.14
N THR A 411 -16.27 -14.66 21.29
CA THR A 411 -16.62 -16.08 21.38
C THR A 411 -15.33 -16.91 21.38
N GLU A 412 -15.43 -18.19 21.74
CA GLU A 412 -14.27 -19.11 21.62
C GLU A 412 -13.73 -19.17 20.19
N ASP A 413 -14.61 -19.05 19.20
CA ASP A 413 -14.22 -19.02 17.79
C ASP A 413 -13.37 -17.79 17.47
N ASN A 414 -13.73 -16.60 17.98
CA ASN A 414 -12.96 -15.37 17.76
C ASN A 414 -11.55 -15.42 18.39
N LEU A 415 -11.37 -16.22 19.44
CA LEU A 415 -10.09 -16.37 20.13
C LEU A 415 -9.21 -17.41 19.41
N ALA A 416 -9.80 -18.53 18.99
CA ALA A 416 -9.10 -19.62 18.31
C ALA A 416 -8.75 -19.28 16.86
N ASN A 417 -9.67 -18.65 16.13
CA ASN A 417 -9.53 -18.35 14.71
C ASN A 417 -9.19 -16.87 14.49
N PRO A 418 -7.96 -16.56 14.08
CA PRO A 418 -7.48 -15.19 14.02
C PRO A 418 -8.18 -14.36 12.94
N THR A 419 -8.52 -13.13 13.30
CA THR A 419 -8.99 -12.04 12.43
C THR A 419 -8.22 -10.77 12.77
N ASP A 420 -8.47 -9.68 12.03
CA ASP A 420 -7.93 -8.35 12.34
C ASP A 420 -8.36 -7.81 13.73
N GLU A 421 -9.40 -8.39 14.33
CA GLU A 421 -9.95 -7.99 15.63
C GLU A 421 -9.46 -8.87 16.80
N ARG A 422 -8.68 -9.93 16.53
CA ARG A 422 -8.29 -10.94 17.54
C ARG A 422 -7.67 -10.33 18.79
N LEU A 423 -6.77 -9.35 18.64
CA LEU A 423 -6.11 -8.67 19.75
C LEU A 423 -7.12 -8.05 20.73
N PHE A 424 -8.21 -7.46 20.21
CA PHE A 424 -9.26 -6.85 21.03
C PHE A 424 -10.14 -7.89 21.70
N HIS A 425 -10.44 -9.01 21.03
CA HIS A 425 -11.12 -10.15 21.67
C HIS A 425 -10.30 -10.73 22.84
N MET A 426 -8.97 -10.86 22.69
CA MET A 426 -8.09 -11.28 23.78
C MET A 426 -8.14 -10.31 24.96
N TYR A 427 -8.04 -9.01 24.69
CA TYR A 427 -8.17 -7.97 25.71
C TYR A 427 -9.51 -8.05 26.45
N SER A 428 -10.63 -8.17 25.74
CA SER A 428 -11.97 -8.32 26.35
C SER A 428 -12.08 -9.58 27.21
N ALA A 429 -11.53 -10.70 26.76
CA ALA A 429 -11.56 -11.96 27.50
C ALA A 429 -10.78 -11.86 28.82
N ILE A 430 -9.61 -11.22 28.81
CA ILE A 430 -8.84 -10.93 30.02
C ILE A 430 -9.62 -9.99 30.94
N LYS A 431 -10.26 -8.96 30.37
CA LYS A 431 -11.08 -7.98 31.12
C LYS A 431 -12.28 -8.62 31.82
N ASP A 432 -12.87 -9.64 31.22
CA ASP A 432 -13.96 -10.45 31.80
C ASP A 432 -13.48 -11.51 32.80
N GLY A 433 -12.16 -11.63 33.00
CA GLY A 433 -11.55 -12.48 34.04
C GLY A 433 -11.18 -13.89 33.58
N ARG A 434 -11.06 -14.15 32.26
CA ARG A 434 -10.43 -15.39 31.76
C ARG A 434 -8.94 -15.38 32.07
N SER A 435 -8.40 -16.56 32.36
CA SER A 435 -6.96 -16.72 32.65
C SER A 435 -6.12 -16.60 31.39
N VAL A 436 -4.96 -15.96 31.49
CA VAL A 436 -4.00 -15.82 30.39
C VAL A 436 -3.56 -17.19 29.85
N GLU A 437 -3.39 -18.19 30.70
CA GLU A 437 -2.94 -19.53 30.31
C GLU A 437 -3.95 -20.24 29.40
N GLU A 438 -5.24 -20.11 29.73
CA GLU A 438 -6.34 -20.62 28.91
C GLU A 438 -6.37 -19.95 27.53
N LEU A 439 -6.21 -18.62 27.49
CA LEU A 439 -6.18 -17.86 26.25
C LEU A 439 -4.96 -18.18 25.39
N ALA A 440 -3.79 -18.36 26.01
CA ALA A 440 -2.59 -18.82 25.31
C ALA A 440 -2.78 -20.23 24.74
N GLU A 441 -3.44 -21.14 25.46
CA GLU A 441 -3.72 -22.49 24.97
C GLU A 441 -4.66 -22.49 23.75
N ILE A 442 -5.72 -21.66 23.79
CA ILE A 442 -6.68 -21.52 22.69
C ILE A 442 -6.02 -20.86 21.48
N SER A 443 -5.30 -19.78 21.71
CA SER A 443 -4.81 -18.90 20.65
C SER A 443 -3.47 -19.32 20.06
N LYS A 444 -2.68 -20.06 20.85
CA LYS A 444 -1.26 -20.34 20.65
C LYS A 444 -0.36 -19.09 20.70
N MET A 445 -0.90 -17.91 21.05
CA MET A 445 -0.09 -16.72 21.32
C MET A 445 0.74 -16.94 22.58
N ASP A 446 1.95 -16.39 22.61
CA ASP A 446 2.80 -16.50 23.80
C ASP A 446 2.16 -15.80 24.99
N ALA A 447 2.06 -16.51 26.11
CA ALA A 447 1.49 -16.01 27.36
C ALA A 447 2.17 -14.72 27.85
N PHE A 448 3.46 -14.52 27.55
CA PHE A 448 4.19 -13.28 27.86
C PHE A 448 3.44 -12.05 27.36
N PHE A 449 3.05 -12.01 26.09
CA PHE A 449 2.35 -10.86 25.51
C PHE A 449 0.96 -10.68 26.11
N LEU A 450 0.25 -11.78 26.38
CA LEU A 450 -1.06 -11.74 27.02
C LEU A 450 -0.99 -11.23 28.47
N TYR A 451 0.05 -11.58 29.25
CA TYR A 451 0.28 -10.98 30.58
C TYR A 451 0.56 -9.48 30.49
N LYS A 452 1.18 -8.99 29.41
CA LYS A 452 1.34 -7.55 29.21
C LYS A 452 0.00 -6.85 28.95
N ILE A 453 -0.92 -7.50 28.25
CA ILE A 453 -2.29 -7.01 28.09
C ILE A 453 -3.03 -7.06 29.45
N GLU A 454 -2.83 -8.11 30.24
CA GLU A 454 -3.36 -8.19 31.60
C GLU A 454 -2.84 -7.04 32.49
N ASN A 455 -1.57 -6.65 32.39
CA ASN A 455 -1.05 -5.47 33.10
C ASN A 455 -1.83 -4.19 32.77
N ILE A 456 -2.20 -4.01 31.50
CA ILE A 456 -3.00 -2.87 31.05
C ILE A 456 -4.40 -2.95 31.69
N VAL A 457 -5.08 -4.09 31.56
CA VAL A 457 -6.42 -4.34 32.14
C VAL A 457 -6.44 -4.12 33.66
N GLU A 458 -5.45 -4.64 34.38
CA GLU A 458 -5.33 -4.48 35.84
C GLU A 458 -5.05 -3.02 36.23
N PHE A 459 -4.35 -2.26 35.39
CA PHE A 459 -4.15 -0.84 35.62
C PHE A 459 -5.43 -0.04 35.36
N GLU A 460 -6.20 -0.35 34.30
CA GLU A 460 -7.48 0.30 34.01
C GLU A 460 -8.45 0.24 35.18
N LYS A 461 -8.51 -0.89 35.89
CA LYS A 461 -9.35 -1.07 37.09
C LYS A 461 -9.06 -0.07 38.22
N GLN A 462 -7.88 0.55 38.19
CA GLN A 462 -7.44 1.55 39.18
C GLN A 462 -7.67 2.98 38.70
N VAL A 463 -8.02 3.20 37.43
CA VAL A 463 -8.22 4.54 36.86
C VAL A 463 -9.56 5.10 37.32
N THR A 464 -9.51 6.09 38.21
CA THR A 464 -10.66 6.91 38.60
C THR A 464 -10.29 8.38 38.52
N LYS A 465 -11.29 9.27 38.56
CA LYS A 465 -11.05 10.71 38.62
C LYS A 465 -10.11 11.09 39.76
N GLU A 466 -10.30 10.54 40.95
CA GLU A 466 -9.45 10.81 42.12
C GLU A 466 -8.04 10.25 41.97
N ALA A 467 -7.88 9.11 41.29
CA ALA A 467 -6.57 8.53 41.04
C ALA A 467 -5.74 9.39 40.07
N LEU A 468 -6.36 9.97 39.04
CA LEU A 468 -5.70 10.87 38.08
C LEU A 468 -5.24 12.19 38.72
N GLU A 469 -5.82 12.58 39.86
CA GLU A 469 -5.35 13.74 40.64
C GLU A 469 -4.06 13.46 41.44
N ASP A 470 -3.53 12.23 41.44
CA ASP A 470 -2.18 11.91 41.94
C ASP A 470 -1.16 11.91 40.79
N GLU A 471 -0.21 12.85 40.86
CA GLU A 471 0.90 13.00 39.91
C GLU A 471 1.61 11.67 39.60
N LYS A 472 1.88 10.86 40.63
CA LYS A 472 2.62 9.60 40.45
C LYS A 472 1.79 8.56 39.70
N PHE A 473 0.49 8.53 39.96
CA PHE A 473 -0.43 7.64 39.26
C PHE A 473 -0.56 8.05 37.80
N LEU A 474 -0.72 9.36 37.54
CA LEU A 474 -0.84 9.89 36.18
C LEU A 474 0.44 9.65 35.36
N ILE A 475 1.63 9.87 35.91
CA ILE A 475 2.91 9.52 35.24
C ILE A 475 2.94 8.01 34.93
N LYS A 476 2.54 7.17 35.88
CA LYS A 476 2.51 5.71 35.65
C LYS A 476 1.53 5.33 34.53
N ALA A 477 0.37 5.97 34.46
CA ALA A 477 -0.60 5.77 33.40
C ALA A 477 0.01 6.13 32.03
N LYS A 478 0.65 7.29 31.92
CA LYS A 478 1.30 7.72 30.68
C LYS A 478 2.47 6.81 30.28
N LYS A 479 3.26 6.33 31.24
CA LYS A 479 4.33 5.32 31.03
C LYS A 479 3.83 3.96 30.54
N LEU A 480 2.55 3.64 30.76
CA LEU A 480 1.92 2.45 30.22
C LEU A 480 1.36 2.67 28.82
N GLY A 481 1.44 3.89 28.27
CA GLY A 481 0.99 4.23 26.91
C GLY A 481 -0.45 4.70 26.79
N PHE A 482 -1.17 4.91 27.90
CA PHE A 482 -2.55 5.37 27.87
C PHE A 482 -2.66 6.78 27.26
N SER A 483 -3.50 6.92 26.24
CA SER A 483 -3.88 8.22 25.68
C SER A 483 -4.76 9.00 26.66
N ASN A 484 -4.80 10.32 26.50
CA ASN A 484 -5.66 11.20 27.28
C ASN A 484 -7.13 10.83 27.09
N PHE A 485 -7.53 10.53 25.86
CA PHE A 485 -8.86 10.04 25.53
C PHE A 485 -9.24 8.79 26.32
N THR A 486 -8.37 7.77 26.36
CA THR A 486 -8.64 6.53 27.10
C THR A 486 -8.73 6.77 28.61
N LEU A 487 -7.84 7.61 29.17
CA LEU A 487 -7.92 7.96 30.60
C LEU A 487 -9.20 8.72 30.94
N ALA A 488 -9.61 9.65 30.08
CA ALA A 488 -10.84 10.42 30.24
C ALA A 488 -12.08 9.50 30.22
N LYS A 489 -12.16 8.61 29.22
CA LYS A 489 -13.21 7.60 29.08
C LYS A 489 -13.30 6.68 30.30
N LEU A 490 -12.17 6.17 30.80
CA LEU A 490 -12.12 5.29 31.98
C LEU A 490 -12.52 6.02 33.28
N ALA A 491 -12.11 7.29 33.43
CA ALA A 491 -12.42 8.09 34.62
C ALA A 491 -13.80 8.78 34.58
N GLY A 492 -14.49 8.78 33.44
CA GLY A 492 -15.77 9.46 33.24
C GLY A 492 -15.65 10.99 33.27
N ILE A 493 -14.58 11.52 32.69
CA ILE A 493 -14.29 12.97 32.57
C ILE A 493 -14.02 13.32 31.10
N GLU A 494 -13.87 14.60 30.79
CA GLU A 494 -13.51 15.06 29.44
C GLU A 494 -12.00 14.97 29.19
N GLU A 495 -11.57 14.88 27.93
CA GLU A 495 -10.15 14.79 27.57
C GLU A 495 -9.37 16.04 28.01
N GLU A 496 -10.00 17.22 27.93
CA GLU A 496 -9.41 18.47 28.39
C GLU A 496 -9.12 18.49 29.89
N ASP A 497 -9.90 17.75 30.71
CA ASP A 497 -9.65 17.63 32.14
C ASP A 497 -8.34 16.84 32.40
N VAL A 498 -8.07 15.80 31.60
CA VAL A 498 -6.81 15.04 31.68
C VAL A 498 -5.64 15.92 31.26
N LYS A 499 -5.78 16.68 30.16
CA LYS A 499 -4.75 17.65 29.73
C LYS A 499 -4.48 18.69 30.81
N ALA A 500 -5.53 19.24 31.44
CA ALA A 500 -5.38 20.21 32.53
C ALA A 500 -4.64 19.63 33.76
N LEU A 501 -4.82 18.33 34.05
CA LEU A 501 -4.05 17.64 35.10
C LEU A 501 -2.58 17.46 34.70
N LEU A 502 -2.30 17.08 33.46
CA LEU A 502 -0.92 16.98 32.94
C LEU A 502 -0.22 18.34 33.03
N ASP A 503 -0.87 19.42 32.60
CA ASP A 503 -0.34 20.78 32.67
C ASP A 503 -0.12 21.23 34.12
N LYS A 504 -1.07 20.93 35.02
CA LYS A 504 -0.97 21.24 36.46
C LYS A 504 0.24 20.60 37.11
N PHE A 505 0.59 19.38 36.70
CA PHE A 505 1.73 18.64 37.23
C PHE A 505 3.01 18.79 36.39
N ASP A 506 2.97 19.57 35.31
CA ASP A 506 4.08 19.72 34.34
C ASP A 506 4.57 18.36 33.79
N ILE A 507 3.62 17.44 33.56
CA ILE A 507 3.90 16.12 32.97
C ILE A 507 3.86 16.26 31.45
N LYS A 508 5.02 16.13 30.82
CA LYS A 508 5.19 16.19 29.37
C LYS A 508 5.86 14.91 28.85
N PRO A 509 5.62 14.53 27.58
CA PRO A 509 6.39 13.47 26.97
C PRO A 509 7.87 13.88 26.91
N SER A 510 8.76 12.96 27.24
CA SER A 510 10.18 13.04 26.88
C SER A 510 10.38 12.43 25.50
N TYR A 511 11.32 12.95 24.71
CA TYR A 511 11.72 12.32 23.47
C TYR A 511 13.09 11.68 23.61
N LYS A 512 13.20 10.47 23.06
CA LYS A 512 14.37 9.61 23.07
C LYS A 512 14.85 9.38 21.66
N MET A 513 16.16 9.23 21.47
CA MET A 513 16.76 8.99 20.16
C MET A 513 16.86 7.50 19.84
N VAL A 514 16.62 7.16 18.58
CA VAL A 514 17.08 5.90 17.99
C VAL A 514 18.56 6.03 17.64
N ASP A 515 19.40 5.20 18.25
CA ASP A 515 20.86 5.36 18.22
C ASP A 515 21.65 4.12 17.74
N THR A 516 20.95 3.03 17.44
CA THR A 516 21.49 1.70 17.07
C THR A 516 22.32 0.98 18.15
N CYS A 517 22.60 1.59 19.29
CA CYS A 517 23.63 1.13 20.23
C CYS A 517 23.25 1.25 21.71
N ALA A 518 21.97 1.48 22.03
CA ALA A 518 21.46 1.53 23.39
C ALA A 518 22.24 2.54 24.27
N ALA A 519 22.48 3.73 23.71
CA ALA A 519 23.24 4.84 24.29
C ALA A 519 24.71 4.56 24.63
N GLU A 520 25.33 3.51 24.07
CA GLU A 520 26.77 3.28 24.20
C GLU A 520 27.58 4.40 23.52
N PHE A 521 27.08 4.91 22.39
CA PHE A 521 27.65 6.02 21.63
C PHE A 521 26.63 7.14 21.48
N GLU A 522 27.11 8.37 21.32
CA GLU A 522 26.23 9.53 21.12
C GLU A 522 25.64 9.52 19.70
N ALA A 523 24.31 9.43 19.58
CA ALA A 523 23.62 9.61 18.31
C ALA A 523 23.74 11.06 17.83
N LYS A 524 24.06 11.23 16.55
CA LYS A 524 24.14 12.55 15.89
C LYS A 524 22.97 12.83 14.96
N THR A 525 22.09 11.86 14.80
CA THR A 525 20.93 11.92 13.90
C THR A 525 19.65 12.08 14.73
N PRO A 526 18.89 13.19 14.56
CA PRO A 526 17.68 13.46 15.34
C PRO A 526 16.47 12.59 14.91
N TYR A 527 16.55 11.28 15.20
CA TYR A 527 15.45 10.34 15.03
C TYR A 527 14.83 10.04 16.40
N TYR A 528 13.64 10.60 16.65
CA TYR A 528 12.97 10.59 17.94
C TYR A 528 11.74 9.69 18.03
N TYR A 529 11.45 9.25 19.26
CA TYR A 529 10.16 8.74 19.69
C TYR A 529 9.83 9.25 21.10
N SER A 530 8.55 9.36 21.42
CA SER A 530 8.05 9.80 22.72
C SER A 530 8.02 8.67 23.74
N SER A 531 8.29 9.03 25.00
CA SER A 531 8.03 8.21 26.18
C SER A 531 7.84 9.09 27.40
N TYR A 532 7.24 8.59 28.47
CA TYR A 532 7.12 9.30 29.75
C TYR A 532 8.22 8.94 30.75
N ASP A 533 9.36 8.43 30.26
CA ASP A 533 10.54 8.18 31.08
C ASP A 533 11.36 9.45 31.39
N LYS A 534 12.42 9.31 32.18
CA LYS A 534 13.24 10.45 32.60
C LYS A 534 14.24 10.88 31.52
N GLY A 535 14.50 12.19 31.49
CA GLY A 535 15.48 12.81 30.59
C GLY A 535 14.89 13.02 29.19
N ASN A 536 15.22 14.14 28.56
CA ASN A 536 14.72 14.49 27.23
C ASN A 536 15.92 14.77 26.33
N GLU A 537 15.97 14.13 25.16
CA GLU A 537 17.08 14.17 24.22
C GLU A 537 16.80 15.11 23.04
N LEU A 538 15.70 15.86 23.06
CA LEU A 538 15.45 16.91 22.07
C LEU A 538 16.60 17.92 22.03
N ILE A 539 17.09 18.17 20.82
CA ILE A 539 18.07 19.21 20.56
C ILE A 539 17.32 20.48 20.15
N LYS A 540 17.46 21.54 20.94
CA LYS A 540 16.88 22.84 20.60
C LYS A 540 17.83 23.63 19.69
N THR A 541 17.29 24.15 18.60
CA THR A 541 18.00 25.05 17.68
C THR A 541 17.18 26.34 17.55
N ASP A 542 17.85 27.46 17.26
CA ASP A 542 17.20 28.76 17.02
C ASP A 542 16.79 28.95 15.54
N ASN A 543 16.92 27.89 14.73
CA ASN A 543 16.58 27.95 13.31
C ASN A 543 15.08 28.01 13.11
N LYS A 544 14.68 28.53 11.94
CA LYS A 544 13.29 28.46 11.49
C LYS A 544 12.92 27.01 11.23
N LYS A 545 11.89 26.52 11.94
CA LYS A 545 11.40 25.13 11.85
C LYS A 545 10.01 25.07 11.25
N ILE A 546 9.79 24.13 10.33
CA ILE A 546 8.47 23.80 9.79
C ILE A 546 8.18 22.33 10.05
N LEU A 547 6.99 22.03 10.55
CA LEU A 547 6.54 20.68 10.82
C LEU A 547 5.64 20.17 9.69
N ILE A 548 5.92 18.96 9.21
CA ILE A 548 5.14 18.24 8.19
C ILE A 548 4.51 17.03 8.86
N ILE A 549 3.18 16.92 8.78
CA ILE A 549 2.46 15.74 9.26
C ILE A 549 2.32 14.75 8.09
N GLY A 550 2.81 13.53 8.31
CA GLY A 550 2.80 12.44 7.34
C GLY A 550 1.42 11.82 7.13
N ALA A 551 1.39 10.73 6.35
CA ALA A 551 0.17 10.04 5.99
C ALA A 551 -0.24 8.92 6.95
N GLY A 552 0.63 8.46 7.84
CA GLY A 552 0.36 7.29 8.66
C GLY A 552 0.37 5.99 7.83
N PRO A 553 -0.29 4.91 8.28
CA PRO A 553 -0.26 3.64 7.57
C PRO A 553 -0.89 3.72 6.19
N ASN A 554 -0.25 3.05 5.23
CA ASN A 554 -0.83 2.85 3.90
C ASN A 554 -2.14 2.07 3.99
N ARG A 555 -3.16 2.54 3.25
CA ARG A 555 -4.45 1.87 3.07
C ARG A 555 -5.07 2.26 1.72
N ILE A 556 -6.07 1.52 1.27
CA ILE A 556 -6.79 1.85 0.03
C ILE A 556 -7.34 3.28 0.10
N GLY A 557 -6.98 4.12 -0.88
CA GLY A 557 -7.31 5.54 -0.94
C GLY A 557 -6.30 6.49 -0.30
N GLN A 558 -5.35 5.97 0.48
CA GLN A 558 -4.28 6.72 1.15
C GLN A 558 -2.98 5.92 1.14
N GLY A 559 -2.25 6.00 0.02
CA GLY A 559 -1.01 5.27 -0.21
C GLY A 559 0.23 6.16 -0.29
N ILE A 560 1.22 5.67 -1.02
CA ILE A 560 2.54 6.29 -1.19
C ILE A 560 2.50 7.65 -1.88
N GLU A 561 1.41 7.99 -2.56
CA GLU A 561 1.26 9.27 -3.26
C GLU A 561 1.33 10.46 -2.28
N PHE A 562 0.84 10.25 -1.07
CA PHE A 562 0.88 11.24 0.02
C PHE A 562 2.26 11.29 0.69
N ASP A 563 2.92 10.13 0.85
CA ASP A 563 4.29 10.07 1.32
C ASP A 563 5.24 10.83 0.39
N TYR A 564 5.07 10.64 -0.93
CA TYR A 564 5.77 11.37 -1.97
C TYR A 564 5.68 12.89 -1.79
N CYS A 565 4.47 13.39 -1.54
CA CYS A 565 4.25 14.83 -1.31
C CYS A 565 4.94 15.33 -0.04
N CYS A 566 4.90 14.55 1.06
CA CYS A 566 5.59 14.86 2.31
C CYS A 566 7.11 14.90 2.14
N VAL A 567 7.68 13.93 1.43
CA VAL A 567 9.12 13.88 1.13
C VAL A 567 9.54 15.08 0.30
N HIS A 568 8.82 15.40 -0.78
CA HIS A 568 9.10 16.57 -1.60
C HIS A 568 9.01 17.88 -0.82
N SER A 569 8.09 17.97 0.12
CA SER A 569 7.98 19.13 1.00
C SER A 569 9.21 19.29 1.89
N SER A 570 9.66 18.19 2.51
CA SER A 570 10.86 18.19 3.34
C SER A 570 12.08 18.60 2.54
N LEU A 571 12.27 18.02 1.35
CA LEU A 571 13.40 18.36 0.46
C LEU A 571 13.36 19.83 0.03
N ALA A 572 12.19 20.37 -0.34
CA ALA A 572 12.05 21.76 -0.76
C ALA A 572 12.37 22.76 0.36
N LEU A 573 11.97 22.47 1.61
CA LEU A 573 12.30 23.31 2.76
C LEU A 573 13.80 23.24 3.09
N LYS A 574 14.39 22.05 3.01
CA LYS A 574 15.83 21.83 3.20
C LYS A 574 16.67 22.61 2.18
N ASP A 575 16.25 22.63 0.91
CA ASP A 575 16.86 23.45 -0.15
C ASP A 575 16.78 24.96 0.14
N GLN A 576 15.79 25.40 0.91
CA GLN A 576 15.63 26.77 1.38
C GLN A 576 16.40 27.08 2.69
N GLY A 577 17.11 26.10 3.25
CA GLY A 577 17.83 26.22 4.52
C GLY A 577 16.90 26.34 5.73
N ILE A 578 15.67 25.85 5.61
CA ILE A 578 14.69 25.77 6.70
C ILE A 578 14.82 24.40 7.35
N GLU A 579 14.81 24.37 8.68
CA GLU A 579 14.88 23.12 9.43
C GLU A 579 13.54 22.40 9.37
N THR A 580 13.58 21.14 9.00
CA THR A 580 12.41 20.32 8.68
C THR A 580 12.14 19.29 9.74
N ILE A 581 10.91 19.29 10.27
CA ILE A 581 10.44 18.29 11.22
C ILE A 581 9.40 17.43 10.51
N LEU A 582 9.61 16.13 10.45
CA LEU A 582 8.64 15.20 9.87
C LEU A 582 8.09 14.28 10.96
N VAL A 583 6.76 14.20 11.05
CA VAL A 583 6.07 13.30 11.98
C VAL A 583 5.28 12.26 11.20
N ASN A 584 5.64 10.98 11.33
CA ASN A 584 4.96 9.87 10.65
C ASN A 584 5.22 8.54 11.36
N ASN A 585 4.40 7.51 11.13
CA ASN A 585 4.50 6.21 11.82
C ASN A 585 4.44 4.98 10.89
N ASN A 586 4.62 5.19 9.59
CA ASN A 586 4.68 4.12 8.61
C ASN A 586 6.14 3.66 8.39
N PRO A 587 6.50 2.40 8.71
CA PRO A 587 7.86 1.92 8.59
C PRO A 587 8.30 1.67 7.14
N GLU A 588 7.36 1.53 6.21
CA GLU A 588 7.65 1.19 4.82
C GLU A 588 8.16 2.39 3.99
N THR A 589 8.00 3.61 4.50
CA THR A 589 8.07 4.80 3.63
C THR A 589 9.39 5.56 3.67
N VAL A 590 9.57 6.39 2.64
CA VAL A 590 10.74 7.27 2.51
C VAL A 590 10.65 8.42 3.49
N SER A 591 9.45 8.95 3.80
CA SER A 591 9.34 10.05 4.78
C SER A 591 9.85 9.70 6.18
N THR A 592 9.78 8.44 6.60
CA THR A 592 10.36 7.96 7.87
C THR A 592 11.82 7.53 7.72
N ASP A 593 12.50 7.88 6.64
CA ASP A 593 13.96 7.85 6.56
C ASP A 593 14.53 9.13 7.19
N TYR A 594 15.44 8.96 8.14
CA TYR A 594 16.09 10.06 8.85
C TYR A 594 16.93 10.97 7.95
N ASP A 595 17.26 10.54 6.73
CA ASP A 595 17.97 11.38 5.76
C ASP A 595 17.08 12.47 5.11
N ILE A 596 15.75 12.30 5.17
CA ILE A 596 14.78 13.15 4.45
C ILE A 596 14.45 14.44 5.20
N SER A 597 14.46 14.40 6.53
CA SER A 597 14.19 15.55 7.41
C SER A 597 15.39 15.87 8.30
N ASP A 598 15.40 17.05 8.91
CA ASP A 598 16.41 17.40 9.91
C ASP A 598 16.08 16.79 11.28
N GLU A 599 14.78 16.71 11.61
CA GLU A 599 14.25 15.99 12.77
C GLU A 599 13.11 15.05 12.35
N LEU A 600 13.23 13.76 12.66
CA LEU A 600 12.20 12.75 12.43
C LEU A 600 11.56 12.35 13.76
N PHE A 601 10.24 12.45 13.86
CA PHE A 601 9.45 11.93 14.97
C PHE A 601 8.62 10.73 14.51
N PHE A 602 8.94 9.55 15.02
CA PHE A 602 8.21 8.33 14.69
C PHE A 602 7.08 8.11 15.69
N GLU A 603 6.00 8.87 15.51
CA GLU A 603 4.93 9.05 16.48
C GLU A 603 3.53 8.85 15.89
N PRO A 604 2.53 8.45 16.71
CA PRO A 604 1.15 8.41 16.27
C PRO A 604 0.67 9.77 15.76
N LEU A 605 -0.15 9.76 14.71
CA LEU A 605 -0.70 10.98 14.11
C LEU A 605 -2.02 11.40 14.77
N THR A 606 -1.98 11.58 16.10
CA THR A 606 -3.13 12.04 16.87
C THR A 606 -2.94 13.49 17.33
N PHE A 607 -4.02 14.17 17.68
CA PHE A 607 -3.92 15.53 18.22
C PHE A 607 -3.05 15.59 19.48
N GLU A 608 -3.17 14.62 20.38
CA GLU A 608 -2.36 14.52 21.60
C GLU A 608 -0.86 14.43 21.28
N ASP A 609 -0.48 13.46 20.47
CA ASP A 609 0.92 13.15 20.18
C ASP A 609 1.58 14.29 19.38
N ILE A 610 0.86 14.89 18.42
CA ILE A 610 1.34 16.04 17.63
C ILE A 610 1.49 17.30 18.49
N MET A 611 0.53 17.60 19.37
CA MET A 611 0.64 18.75 20.28
C MET A 611 1.80 18.57 21.27
N GLY A 612 2.07 17.35 21.72
CA GLY A 612 3.24 17.05 22.56
C GLY A 612 4.57 17.46 21.91
N ILE A 613 4.67 17.34 20.58
CA ILE A 613 5.85 17.77 19.80
C ILE A 613 5.84 19.29 19.64
N ILE A 614 4.73 19.86 19.17
CA ILE A 614 4.59 21.30 18.89
C ILE A 614 4.89 22.14 20.13
N GLU A 615 4.41 21.74 21.31
CA GLU A 615 4.61 22.46 22.57
C GLU A 615 6.08 22.50 23.03
N GLN A 616 6.93 21.61 22.54
CA GLN A 616 8.35 21.54 22.93
C GLN A 616 9.31 22.07 21.86
N VAL A 617 8.95 21.89 20.59
CA VAL A 617 9.76 22.28 19.42
C VAL A 617 9.38 23.67 18.90
N GLU A 618 8.14 24.12 19.14
CA GLU A 618 7.63 25.45 18.77
C GLU A 618 7.86 25.82 17.28
N PRO A 619 7.38 25.00 16.32
CA PRO A 619 7.56 25.28 14.89
C PRO A 619 6.87 26.58 14.45
N GLU A 620 7.43 27.27 13.46
CA GLU A 620 6.83 28.50 12.91
C GLU A 620 5.51 28.25 12.17
N GLY A 621 5.29 27.01 11.71
CA GLY A 621 4.06 26.59 11.08
C GLY A 621 4.04 25.10 10.76
N VAL A 622 2.84 24.61 10.44
CA VAL A 622 2.57 23.20 10.17
C VAL A 622 1.96 23.03 8.78
N ILE A 623 2.47 22.08 8.02
CA ILE A 623 1.90 21.64 6.74
C ILE A 623 1.07 20.38 6.99
N VAL A 624 -0.21 20.45 6.66
CA VAL A 624 -1.20 19.37 6.86
C VAL A 624 -1.78 18.83 5.55
N GLN A 625 -1.53 19.51 4.44
CA GLN A 625 -2.20 19.28 3.16
C GLN A 625 -1.63 18.11 2.34
N PHE A 626 -0.51 17.52 2.77
CA PHE A 626 0.19 16.50 2.01
C PHE A 626 0.03 15.09 2.57
N GLY A 627 -0.21 14.93 3.88
CA GLY A 627 -0.38 13.64 4.54
C GLY A 627 -1.77 12.99 4.40
N GLY A 628 -2.51 13.26 3.32
CA GLY A 628 -3.84 12.68 3.11
C GLY A 628 -4.86 13.03 4.20
N GLN A 629 -5.81 12.13 4.45
CA GLN A 629 -6.95 12.40 5.33
C GLN A 629 -6.55 12.51 6.81
N THR A 630 -5.64 11.65 7.27
CA THR A 630 -5.18 11.62 8.67
C THR A 630 -4.63 12.97 9.09
N SER A 631 -3.76 13.55 8.25
CA SER A 631 -3.16 14.86 8.48
C SER A 631 -4.19 16.01 8.35
N ILE A 632 -5.06 15.97 7.34
CA ILE A 632 -6.10 17.00 7.12
C ILE A 632 -7.10 17.06 8.28
N ASN A 633 -7.49 15.93 8.86
CA ASN A 633 -8.40 15.88 10.01
C ASN A 633 -7.84 16.62 11.24
N LEU A 634 -6.52 16.78 11.34
CA LEU A 634 -5.86 17.52 12.41
C LEU A 634 -5.84 19.04 12.18
N SER A 635 -6.14 19.53 10.97
CA SER A 635 -6.04 20.96 10.61
C SER A 635 -6.88 21.86 11.53
N VAL A 636 -8.17 21.54 11.71
CA VAL A 636 -9.11 22.28 12.54
C VAL A 636 -8.73 22.25 14.04
N PRO A 637 -8.51 21.09 14.68
CA PRO A 637 -8.16 21.06 16.10
C PRO A 637 -6.81 21.76 16.38
N LEU A 638 -5.80 21.62 15.49
CA LEU A 638 -4.53 22.34 15.62
C LEU A 638 -4.69 23.85 15.50
N ALA A 639 -5.47 24.33 14.52
CA ALA A 639 -5.74 25.77 14.37
C ALA A 639 -6.47 26.34 15.59
N LYS A 640 -7.45 25.61 16.16
CA LYS A 640 -8.14 25.98 17.40
C LYS A 640 -7.21 26.05 18.61
N ALA A 641 -6.16 25.21 18.64
CA ALA A 641 -5.11 25.25 19.65
C ALA A 641 -4.09 26.39 19.45
N GLY A 642 -4.24 27.21 18.40
CA GLY A 642 -3.36 28.34 18.10
C GLY A 642 -2.17 28.01 17.21
N VAL A 643 -2.13 26.81 16.63
CA VAL A 643 -1.07 26.38 15.70
C VAL A 643 -1.28 27.05 14.35
N LYS A 644 -0.21 27.62 13.78
CA LYS A 644 -0.26 28.24 12.46
C LYS A 644 -0.20 27.16 11.37
N ILE A 645 -1.32 26.92 10.71
CA ILE A 645 -1.36 26.10 9.49
C ILE A 645 -0.82 26.93 8.31
N LEU A 646 0.15 26.38 7.58
CA LEU A 646 0.72 27.01 6.37
C LEU A 646 -0.06 26.61 5.12
N GLY A 647 0.02 27.40 4.06
CA GLY A 647 -0.69 27.14 2.80
C GLY A 647 -2.17 27.50 2.86
N THR A 648 -3.01 26.69 2.20
CA THR A 648 -4.46 26.94 2.14
C THR A 648 -5.07 27.03 3.54
N PRO A 649 -5.84 28.09 3.85
CA PRO A 649 -6.48 28.26 5.16
C PRO A 649 -7.38 27.08 5.54
N TYR A 650 -7.40 26.71 6.82
CA TYR A 650 -8.23 25.60 7.29
C TYR A 650 -9.73 25.88 7.08
N GLU A 651 -10.15 27.14 7.12
CA GLU A 651 -11.52 27.54 6.82
C GLU A 651 -11.91 27.25 5.37
N SER A 652 -10.96 27.30 4.43
CA SER A 652 -11.20 26.93 3.04
C SER A 652 -11.32 25.42 2.85
N ILE A 653 -10.52 24.65 3.60
CA ILE A 653 -10.62 23.18 3.63
C ILE A 653 -12.00 22.79 4.19
N ASP A 654 -12.41 23.39 5.30
CA ASP A 654 -13.71 23.15 5.94
C ASP A 654 -14.90 23.61 5.06
N ARG A 655 -14.74 24.70 4.29
CA ARG A 655 -15.76 25.19 3.34
C ARG A 655 -16.10 24.19 2.24
N VAL A 656 -15.15 23.40 1.76
CA VAL A 656 -15.37 22.46 0.66
C VAL A 656 -15.88 21.08 1.12
N GLU A 657 -15.50 20.67 2.33
CA GLU A 657 -15.95 19.40 2.93
C GLU A 657 -17.42 19.49 3.34
N ASP A 658 -17.89 20.68 3.74
CA ASP A 658 -19.30 20.97 3.97
C ASP A 658 -20.06 21.24 2.64
N ARG A 659 -21.00 20.37 2.29
CA ARG A 659 -21.73 20.47 1.01
C ARG A 659 -22.60 21.71 0.88
N GLU A 660 -23.21 22.20 1.96
CA GLU A 660 -24.08 23.39 1.89
C GLU A 660 -23.22 24.62 1.62
N ARG A 661 -22.11 24.75 2.36
CA ARG A 661 -21.15 25.85 2.17
C ARG A 661 -20.47 25.79 0.81
N PHE A 662 -20.11 24.60 0.33
CA PHE A 662 -19.55 24.43 -1.01
C PHE A 662 -20.56 24.84 -2.09
N THR A 663 -21.83 24.45 -1.94
CA THR A 663 -22.90 24.85 -2.86
C THR A 663 -23.07 26.37 -2.97
N GLU A 664 -22.98 27.09 -1.85
CA GLU A 664 -23.04 28.56 -1.85
C GLU A 664 -21.92 29.15 -2.71
N VAL A 665 -20.68 28.68 -2.52
CA VAL A 665 -19.51 29.08 -3.31
C VAL A 665 -19.74 28.80 -4.81
N LEU A 666 -20.25 27.62 -5.16
CA LEU A 666 -20.49 27.25 -6.55
C LEU A 666 -21.57 28.12 -7.20
N ASN A 667 -22.64 28.45 -6.46
CA ASN A 667 -23.70 29.33 -6.96
C ASN A 667 -23.20 30.75 -7.21
N ASP A 668 -22.39 31.29 -6.30
CA ASP A 668 -21.79 32.62 -6.42
C ASP A 668 -20.83 32.71 -7.62
N LEU A 669 -20.08 31.64 -7.89
CA LEU A 669 -19.20 31.53 -9.04
C LEU A 669 -19.93 31.13 -10.35
N ASN A 670 -21.23 30.83 -10.28
CA ASN A 670 -22.03 30.29 -11.38
C ASN A 670 -21.41 29.02 -12.00
N ILE A 671 -20.86 28.15 -11.14
CA ILE A 671 -20.32 26.83 -11.51
C ILE A 671 -21.42 25.79 -11.34
N ARG A 672 -21.62 24.96 -12.36
CA ARG A 672 -22.69 23.96 -12.37
C ARG A 672 -22.31 22.73 -11.56
N GLN A 673 -23.17 22.29 -10.65
CA GLN A 673 -23.12 20.98 -9.99
C GLN A 673 -24.36 20.14 -10.30
N ALA A 674 -24.30 18.84 -10.00
CA ALA A 674 -25.45 17.94 -10.10
C ALA A 674 -26.53 18.31 -9.04
N PRO A 675 -27.83 18.10 -9.32
CA PRO A 675 -28.86 18.22 -8.29
C PRO A 675 -28.58 17.31 -7.09
N TYR A 676 -28.74 17.83 -5.87
CA TYR A 676 -28.45 17.09 -4.64
C TYR A 676 -29.53 17.29 -3.57
N GLY A 677 -29.45 16.48 -2.50
CA GLY A 677 -30.24 16.60 -1.28
C GLY A 677 -29.47 16.07 -0.07
N LEU A 678 -29.88 16.49 1.12
CA LEU A 678 -29.35 16.04 2.40
C LEU A 678 -30.43 15.27 3.15
N ALA A 679 -30.03 14.19 3.82
CA ALA A 679 -30.93 13.35 4.60
C ALA A 679 -30.25 12.82 5.86
N ASN A 680 -30.94 12.91 6.99
CA ASN A 680 -30.54 12.30 8.26
C ASN A 680 -31.38 11.05 8.58
N SER A 681 -32.37 10.75 7.75
CA SER A 681 -33.25 9.59 7.89
C SER A 681 -33.59 9.00 6.54
N PHE A 682 -34.04 7.74 6.54
CA PHE A 682 -34.47 7.07 5.30
C PHE A 682 -35.64 7.80 4.61
N ASP A 683 -36.61 8.34 5.37
CA ASP A 683 -37.73 9.07 4.78
C ASP A 683 -37.27 10.35 4.05
N GLU A 684 -36.35 11.11 4.65
CA GLU A 684 -35.74 12.28 4.02
C GLU A 684 -34.93 11.88 2.77
N ALA A 685 -34.17 10.77 2.84
CA ALA A 685 -33.38 10.28 1.72
C ALA A 685 -34.28 9.85 0.55
N ARG A 686 -35.40 9.17 0.83
CA ARG A 686 -36.39 8.79 -0.17
C ARG A 686 -37.00 10.02 -0.84
N GLU A 687 -37.44 11.02 -0.06
CA GLU A 687 -38.01 12.25 -0.61
C GLU A 687 -37.01 12.99 -1.49
N ALA A 688 -35.74 13.07 -1.07
CA ALA A 688 -34.67 13.64 -1.86
C ALA A 688 -34.44 12.86 -3.17
N ALA A 689 -34.35 11.53 -3.10
CA ALA A 689 -34.12 10.66 -4.24
C ALA A 689 -35.28 10.70 -5.26
N GLU A 690 -36.53 10.73 -4.81
CA GLU A 690 -37.71 10.86 -5.68
C GLU A 690 -37.77 12.24 -6.38
N ARG A 691 -37.38 13.31 -5.67
CA ARG A 691 -37.31 14.66 -6.23
C ARG A 691 -36.20 14.79 -7.28
N ILE A 692 -35.04 14.18 -7.04
CA ILE A 692 -33.87 14.23 -7.93
C ILE A 692 -34.05 13.27 -9.13
N GLY A 693 -34.65 12.11 -8.88
CA GLY A 693 -34.90 11.03 -9.83
C GLY A 693 -33.74 10.03 -9.91
N PHE A 694 -34.07 8.74 -9.79
CA PHE A 694 -33.12 7.63 -9.92
C PHE A 694 -32.48 7.52 -11.32
N PRO A 695 -31.27 6.94 -11.44
CA PRO A 695 -30.38 6.56 -10.33
C PRO A 695 -29.79 7.77 -9.59
N VAL A 696 -29.47 7.57 -8.32
CA VAL A 696 -28.84 8.55 -7.42
C VAL A 696 -27.59 7.96 -6.79
N LEU A 697 -26.59 8.79 -6.55
CA LEU A 697 -25.39 8.45 -5.77
C LEU A 697 -25.63 8.84 -4.32
N VAL A 698 -25.48 7.90 -3.40
CA VAL A 698 -25.61 8.13 -1.97
C VAL A 698 -24.26 8.00 -1.26
N ARG A 699 -23.97 8.91 -0.34
CA ARG A 699 -22.68 8.95 0.37
C ARG A 699 -22.74 9.61 1.74
N PRO A 700 -21.90 9.20 2.71
CA PRO A 700 -21.66 9.98 3.93
C PRO A 700 -20.90 11.28 3.64
N SER A 701 -20.97 12.23 4.56
CA SER A 701 -20.12 13.44 4.54
C SER A 701 -18.74 13.16 5.20
N TYR A 702 -17.71 13.97 4.91
CA TYR A 702 -16.36 13.89 5.49
C TYR A 702 -15.63 12.55 5.28
N VAL A 703 -15.71 11.97 4.07
CA VAL A 703 -15.07 10.69 3.74
C VAL A 703 -14.22 10.77 2.47
N ILE A 704 -13.10 10.05 2.44
CA ILE A 704 -12.21 9.91 1.27
C ILE A 704 -12.36 8.53 0.61
N GLY A 705 -12.00 8.44 -0.67
CA GLY A 705 -11.90 7.16 -1.39
C GLY A 705 -13.26 6.50 -1.61
N GLY A 706 -14.33 7.30 -1.67
CA GLY A 706 -15.67 6.79 -1.85
C GLY A 706 -16.19 5.93 -0.69
N ARG A 707 -15.71 6.14 0.54
CA ARG A 707 -16.08 5.25 1.67
C ARG A 707 -17.59 5.18 1.85
N ALA A 708 -18.13 3.96 1.77
CA ALA A 708 -19.56 3.68 1.83
C ALA A 708 -20.39 4.50 0.81
N MET A 709 -19.84 4.81 -0.37
CA MET A 709 -20.62 5.38 -1.48
C MET A 709 -21.30 4.27 -2.28
N GLU A 710 -22.53 4.50 -2.72
CA GLU A 710 -23.28 3.52 -3.51
C GLU A 710 -24.16 4.20 -4.57
N ILE A 711 -24.27 3.58 -5.76
CA ILE A 711 -25.21 4.03 -6.79
C ILE A 711 -26.49 3.23 -6.63
N VAL A 712 -27.57 3.93 -6.34
CA VAL A 712 -28.87 3.36 -6.03
C VAL A 712 -29.83 3.64 -7.17
N TYR A 713 -30.55 2.61 -7.62
CA TYR A 713 -31.45 2.65 -8.77
C TYR A 713 -32.94 2.64 -8.37
N CYS A 714 -33.27 2.19 -7.17
CA CYS A 714 -34.65 2.18 -6.66
C CYS A 714 -34.75 2.44 -5.16
N VAL A 715 -35.99 2.55 -4.66
CA VAL A 715 -36.26 2.86 -3.25
C VAL A 715 -35.88 1.70 -2.34
N GLU A 716 -36.01 0.46 -2.80
CA GLU A 716 -35.65 -0.73 -2.03
C GLU A 716 -34.14 -0.79 -1.74
N GLU A 717 -33.31 -0.54 -2.75
CA GLU A 717 -31.85 -0.43 -2.62
C GLU A 717 -31.46 0.73 -1.68
N LEU A 718 -32.18 1.86 -1.74
CA LEU A 718 -31.95 2.99 -0.83
C LEU A 718 -32.20 2.61 0.64
N GLU A 719 -33.21 1.78 0.91
CA GLU A 719 -33.55 1.36 2.27
C GLU A 719 -32.45 0.46 2.86
N GLU A 720 -31.91 -0.44 2.03
CA GLU A 720 -30.80 -1.31 2.41
C GLU A 720 -29.53 -0.51 2.71
N TYR A 721 -29.17 0.42 1.82
CA TYR A 721 -28.05 1.33 2.02
C TYR A 721 -28.16 2.10 3.34
N MET A 722 -29.31 2.70 3.63
CA MET A 722 -29.50 3.53 4.82
C MET A 722 -29.37 2.74 6.14
N LYS A 723 -29.68 1.44 6.16
CA LYS A 723 -29.51 0.59 7.36
C LYS A 723 -28.03 0.41 7.73
N GLU A 724 -27.14 0.44 6.74
CA GLU A 724 -25.71 0.28 6.94
C GLU A 724 -24.99 1.63 7.07
N ALA A 725 -25.31 2.62 6.24
CA ALA A 725 -24.62 3.90 6.19
C ALA A 725 -24.72 4.71 7.51
N VAL A 726 -25.86 4.66 8.19
CA VAL A 726 -26.05 5.35 9.50
C VAL A 726 -25.10 4.83 10.58
N LYS A 727 -24.63 3.57 10.49
CA LYS A 727 -23.64 3.01 11.42
C LYS A 727 -22.24 3.59 11.18
N VAL A 728 -21.92 3.96 9.94
CA VAL A 728 -20.58 4.43 9.53
C VAL A 728 -20.36 5.89 9.93
N SER A 729 -21.39 6.72 9.86
CA SER A 729 -21.32 8.14 10.20
C SER A 729 -22.61 8.60 10.90
N PRO A 730 -22.78 8.30 12.20
CA PRO A 730 -24.01 8.64 12.92
C PRO A 730 -24.18 10.15 13.13
N GLU A 731 -23.11 10.95 13.08
CA GLU A 731 -23.12 12.38 13.39
C GLU A 731 -23.26 13.30 12.17
N HIS A 732 -23.15 12.77 10.94
CA HIS A 732 -23.20 13.57 9.72
C HIS A 732 -24.34 13.15 8.77
N PRO A 733 -24.92 14.11 8.02
CA PRO A 733 -25.98 13.82 7.05
C PRO A 733 -25.46 12.97 5.88
N ILE A 734 -26.37 12.17 5.32
CA ILE A 734 -26.18 11.46 4.05
C ILE A 734 -26.52 12.40 2.90
N LEU A 735 -25.64 12.41 1.91
CA LEU A 735 -25.78 13.14 0.67
C LEU A 735 -26.42 12.25 -0.39
N VAL A 736 -27.44 12.78 -1.07
CA VAL A 736 -28.13 12.14 -2.20
C VAL A 736 -27.90 13.01 -3.43
N ASP A 737 -27.00 12.60 -4.33
CA ASP A 737 -26.62 13.32 -5.54
C ASP A 737 -27.24 12.66 -6.79
N LYS A 738 -27.56 13.45 -7.82
CA LYS A 738 -27.97 12.88 -9.11
C LYS A 738 -26.78 12.14 -9.73
N PHE A 739 -26.95 10.84 -10.01
CA PHE A 739 -25.94 10.09 -10.75
C PHE A 739 -25.94 10.51 -12.23
N LEU A 740 -24.78 10.92 -12.73
CA LEU A 740 -24.59 11.41 -14.11
C LEU A 740 -24.18 10.25 -15.02
N GLU A 741 -25.17 9.48 -15.48
CA GLU A 741 -24.96 8.36 -16.41
C GLU A 741 -24.29 8.79 -17.72
N ASP A 742 -23.42 7.94 -18.29
CA ASP A 742 -22.68 8.19 -19.54
C ASP A 742 -21.87 9.50 -19.53
N ALA A 743 -21.36 9.95 -18.37
CA ALA A 743 -20.48 11.10 -18.27
C ALA A 743 -19.00 10.68 -18.26
N VAL A 744 -18.13 11.48 -18.88
CA VAL A 744 -16.68 11.33 -18.79
C VAL A 744 -16.19 12.06 -17.55
N GLU A 745 -15.45 11.39 -16.68
CA GLU A 745 -14.85 12.00 -15.50
C GLU A 745 -13.48 12.60 -15.81
N LEU A 746 -13.16 13.72 -15.16
CA LEU A 746 -11.90 14.44 -15.31
C LEU A 746 -11.37 14.83 -13.93
N ASP A 747 -10.07 14.60 -13.70
CA ASP A 747 -9.33 15.19 -12.59
C ASP A 747 -8.51 16.39 -13.09
N VAL A 748 -8.42 17.43 -12.27
CA VAL A 748 -7.61 18.61 -12.54
C VAL A 748 -6.75 18.93 -11.34
N ASP A 749 -5.43 18.77 -11.48
CA ASP A 749 -4.47 19.19 -10.46
C ASP A 749 -3.92 20.58 -10.81
N LEU A 750 -3.81 21.44 -9.80
CA LEU A 750 -3.37 22.82 -9.95
C LEU A 750 -2.47 23.29 -8.79
N LEU A 751 -1.70 24.33 -9.06
CA LEU A 751 -0.97 25.13 -8.07
C LEU A 751 -1.54 26.55 -8.03
N CYS A 752 -1.69 27.11 -6.83
CA CYS A 752 -2.12 28.49 -6.62
C CYS A 752 -1.20 29.19 -5.60
N ASP A 753 -0.87 30.46 -5.84
CA ASP A 753 -0.06 31.30 -4.94
C ASP A 753 -0.86 32.43 -4.25
N GLY A 754 -2.19 32.32 -4.32
CA GLY A 754 -3.18 33.29 -3.86
C GLY A 754 -3.51 34.40 -4.87
N GLU A 755 -2.70 34.56 -5.94
CA GLU A 755 -2.93 35.57 -6.98
C GLU A 755 -3.10 34.93 -8.36
N ASP A 756 -2.23 34.00 -8.70
CA ASP A 756 -2.22 33.29 -9.98
C ASP A 756 -2.48 31.78 -9.78
N VAL A 757 -2.98 31.14 -10.84
CA VAL A 757 -3.30 29.70 -10.85
C VAL A 757 -2.63 29.03 -12.05
N PHE A 758 -1.83 28.00 -11.77
CA PHE A 758 -1.22 27.12 -12.74
C PHE A 758 -1.95 25.78 -12.78
N ILE A 759 -2.58 25.46 -13.91
CA ILE A 759 -3.19 24.15 -14.13
C ILE A 759 -2.07 23.20 -14.56
N ALA A 760 -1.78 22.22 -13.69
CA ALA A 760 -0.66 21.31 -13.88
C ALA A 760 -1.02 20.18 -14.85
N GLY A 761 -2.22 19.63 -14.75
CA GLY A 761 -2.70 18.58 -15.64
C GLY A 761 -4.22 18.45 -15.59
N ILE A 762 -4.83 18.23 -16.75
CA ILE A 762 -6.22 17.79 -16.90
C ILE A 762 -6.16 16.34 -17.33
N MET A 763 -6.71 15.45 -16.51
CA MET A 763 -6.66 14.00 -16.69
C MET A 763 -8.04 13.51 -17.10
N GLU A 764 -8.17 12.94 -18.29
CA GLU A 764 -9.40 12.28 -18.74
C GLU A 764 -9.43 10.84 -18.27
N HIS A 765 -10.50 10.43 -17.57
CA HIS A 765 -10.66 9.04 -17.19
C HIS A 765 -11.10 8.20 -18.40
N ILE A 766 -10.65 6.95 -18.43
CA ILE A 766 -11.09 5.98 -19.44
C ILE A 766 -12.46 5.44 -19.04
N GLU A 767 -12.63 5.07 -17.77
CA GLU A 767 -13.92 4.68 -17.20
C GLU A 767 -14.91 5.86 -17.14
N GLU A 768 -16.20 5.53 -17.14
CA GLU A 768 -17.26 6.52 -16.99
C GLU A 768 -17.43 6.95 -15.52
N ALA A 769 -17.97 8.16 -15.31
CA ALA A 769 -18.28 8.67 -13.98
C ALA A 769 -19.18 7.67 -13.23
N GLY A 770 -18.78 7.32 -12.01
CA GLY A 770 -19.38 6.22 -11.24
C GLY A 770 -18.44 5.05 -10.98
N VAL A 771 -17.33 4.98 -11.72
CA VAL A 771 -16.11 4.33 -11.23
C VAL A 771 -15.28 5.39 -10.52
N HIS A 772 -14.86 5.12 -9.29
CA HIS A 772 -14.10 6.07 -8.49
C HIS A 772 -12.77 6.43 -9.16
N SER A 773 -12.39 7.72 -9.16
CA SER A 773 -11.15 8.25 -9.76
C SER A 773 -9.87 7.46 -9.45
N GLY A 774 -9.75 6.96 -8.23
CA GLY A 774 -8.65 6.10 -7.81
C GLY A 774 -8.56 4.74 -8.53
N ASP A 775 -9.69 4.17 -8.94
CA ASP A 775 -9.77 2.88 -9.65
C ASP A 775 -9.77 3.04 -11.18
N SER A 776 -10.07 4.24 -11.67
CA SER A 776 -10.05 4.55 -13.10
C SER A 776 -8.62 4.63 -13.64
N ALA A 777 -8.46 4.17 -14.87
CA ALA A 777 -7.35 4.58 -15.71
C ALA A 777 -7.58 6.04 -16.15
N CYS A 778 -6.52 6.82 -16.28
CA CYS A 778 -6.63 8.19 -16.75
C CYS A 778 -5.48 8.59 -17.67
N VAL A 779 -5.70 9.61 -18.50
CA VAL A 779 -4.78 10.03 -19.55
C VAL A 779 -4.55 11.54 -19.55
N ILE A 780 -3.28 11.92 -19.76
CA ILE A 780 -2.84 13.29 -20.03
C ILE A 780 -2.12 13.30 -21.38
N PRO A 781 -2.45 14.23 -22.31
CA PRO A 781 -3.57 15.16 -22.23
C PRO A 781 -4.93 14.45 -22.47
N PRO A 782 -6.07 15.13 -22.23
CA PRO A 782 -7.39 14.60 -22.60
C PRO A 782 -7.47 14.25 -24.09
N GLN A 783 -8.14 13.14 -24.41
CA GLN A 783 -8.19 12.54 -25.74
C GLN A 783 -9.52 12.79 -26.47
N THR A 784 -10.64 12.85 -25.74
CA THR A 784 -11.98 12.92 -26.35
C THR A 784 -12.73 14.21 -26.06
N ILE A 785 -12.32 14.97 -25.04
CA ILE A 785 -13.01 16.20 -24.63
C ILE A 785 -12.76 17.35 -25.62
N PRO A 786 -13.81 17.99 -26.17
CA PRO A 786 -13.66 19.17 -27.03
C PRO A 786 -13.01 20.36 -26.32
N GLU A 787 -12.15 21.10 -27.05
CA GLU A 787 -11.40 22.26 -26.50
C GLU A 787 -12.28 23.31 -25.82
N HIS A 788 -13.47 23.57 -26.35
CA HIS A 788 -14.37 24.57 -25.76
C HIS A 788 -14.90 24.16 -24.38
N LEU A 789 -15.00 22.86 -24.07
CA LEU A 789 -15.34 22.37 -22.73
C LEU A 789 -14.12 22.38 -21.82
N LEU A 790 -12.93 22.06 -22.35
CA LEU A 790 -11.67 22.21 -21.61
C LEU A 790 -11.44 23.67 -21.16
N GLU A 791 -11.76 24.66 -22.01
CA GLU A 791 -11.69 26.07 -21.61
C GLU A 791 -12.66 26.41 -20.47
N VAL A 792 -13.87 25.86 -20.47
CA VAL A 792 -14.83 26.03 -19.35
C VAL A 792 -14.28 25.42 -18.05
N ILE A 793 -13.67 24.23 -18.14
CA ILE A 793 -13.00 23.59 -17.00
C ILE A 793 -11.89 24.48 -16.47
N ARG A 794 -10.99 24.94 -17.36
CA ARG A 794 -9.88 25.84 -16.99
C ARG A 794 -10.37 27.14 -16.34
N GLU A 795 -11.45 27.74 -16.85
CA GLU A 795 -12.03 28.95 -16.27
C GLU A 795 -12.60 28.68 -14.86
N ASN A 796 -13.41 27.63 -14.72
CA ASN A 796 -14.01 27.26 -13.44
C ASN A 796 -12.96 26.90 -12.39
N THR A 797 -11.92 26.17 -12.80
CA THR A 797 -10.79 25.79 -11.96
C THR A 797 -10.07 27.02 -11.40
N ARG A 798 -9.76 28.01 -12.23
CA ARG A 798 -9.10 29.25 -11.77
C ARG A 798 -9.97 30.06 -10.83
N LYS A 799 -11.27 30.21 -11.15
CA LYS A 799 -12.20 30.94 -10.28
C LYS A 799 -12.32 30.30 -8.90
N LEU A 800 -12.47 28.98 -8.87
CA LEU A 800 -12.67 28.26 -7.63
C LEU A 800 -11.42 28.29 -6.73
N ALA A 801 -10.23 28.11 -7.31
CA ALA A 801 -8.97 28.18 -6.55
C ALA A 801 -8.75 29.54 -5.89
N LEU A 802 -9.09 30.64 -6.59
CA LEU A 802 -8.97 32.00 -6.05
C LEU A 802 -10.04 32.30 -4.99
N GLU A 803 -11.29 31.86 -5.18
CA GLU A 803 -12.37 32.06 -4.20
C GLU A 803 -12.16 31.28 -2.89
N LEU A 804 -11.47 30.15 -2.98
CA LEU A 804 -11.09 29.33 -1.83
C LEU A 804 -9.74 29.76 -1.22
N ASP A 805 -9.14 30.87 -1.66
CA ASP A 805 -7.87 31.38 -1.14
C ASP A 805 -6.77 30.30 -1.10
N VAL A 806 -6.71 29.46 -2.15
CA VAL A 806 -5.79 28.32 -2.19
C VAL A 806 -4.34 28.81 -2.25
N ILE A 807 -3.48 28.22 -1.42
CA ILE A 807 -2.04 28.43 -1.46
C ILE A 807 -1.36 27.06 -1.40
N GLY A 808 -0.73 26.66 -2.50
CA GLY A 808 -0.17 25.33 -2.70
C GLY A 808 -0.98 24.52 -3.71
N LEU A 809 -1.25 23.25 -3.40
CA LEU A 809 -1.96 22.31 -4.27
C LEU A 809 -3.47 22.34 -4.06
N MET A 810 -4.19 22.09 -5.14
CA MET A 810 -5.61 21.74 -5.13
C MET A 810 -5.91 20.76 -6.27
N ASN A 811 -6.89 19.90 -6.04
CA ASN A 811 -7.46 19.01 -7.04
C ASN A 811 -8.97 19.31 -7.21
N ILE A 812 -9.48 19.21 -8.44
CA ILE A 812 -10.91 19.36 -8.74
C ILE A 812 -11.34 18.23 -9.66
N GLN A 813 -12.47 17.61 -9.34
CA GLN A 813 -13.09 16.59 -10.18
C GLN A 813 -14.31 17.15 -10.93
N TYR A 814 -14.38 16.86 -12.23
CA TYR A 814 -15.48 17.24 -13.10
C TYR A 814 -16.08 16.02 -13.79
N ALA A 815 -17.39 16.08 -14.08
CA ALA A 815 -18.08 15.18 -14.99
C ALA A 815 -18.53 15.95 -16.24
N VAL A 816 -18.27 15.39 -17.41
CA VAL A 816 -18.63 15.98 -18.71
C VAL A 816 -19.66 15.11 -19.42
N LYS A 817 -20.86 15.66 -19.60
CA LYS A 817 -21.91 15.08 -20.43
C LYS A 817 -21.74 15.56 -21.87
N LEU A 818 -21.07 14.74 -22.68
CA LEU A 818 -20.75 15.06 -24.08
C LEU A 818 -22.00 15.21 -24.97
N ASP A 819 -23.07 14.49 -24.67
CA ASP A 819 -24.38 14.59 -25.35
C ASP A 819 -25.10 15.92 -25.08
N GLU A 820 -24.86 16.52 -23.91
CA GLU A 820 -25.43 17.80 -23.51
C GLU A 820 -24.48 18.99 -23.71
N GLU A 821 -23.20 18.73 -24.01
CA GLU A 821 -22.09 19.70 -23.98
C GLU A 821 -22.04 20.48 -22.65
N LYS A 822 -22.14 19.75 -21.52
CA LYS A 822 -22.14 20.35 -20.18
C LYS A 822 -21.05 19.78 -19.27
N VAL A 823 -20.42 20.68 -18.53
CA VAL A 823 -19.50 20.40 -17.43
C VAL A 823 -20.25 20.52 -16.10
N TYR A 824 -20.05 19.55 -15.22
CA TYR A 824 -20.53 19.51 -13.85
C TYR A 824 -19.34 19.32 -12.92
N ILE A 825 -19.26 20.08 -11.83
CA ILE A 825 -18.28 19.81 -10.77
C ILE A 825 -18.79 18.70 -9.85
N ILE A 826 -17.90 17.80 -9.45
CA ILE A 826 -18.17 16.71 -8.52
C ILE A 826 -17.75 17.15 -7.11
N GLU A 827 -16.46 17.42 -6.93
CA GLU A 827 -15.81 17.82 -5.68
C GLU A 827 -14.56 18.66 -5.92
N ALA A 828 -14.06 19.27 -4.84
CA ALA A 828 -12.86 20.09 -4.81
C ALA A 828 -12.06 19.78 -3.55
N ASN A 829 -10.77 19.51 -3.72
CA ASN A 829 -9.86 19.05 -2.67
C ASN A 829 -8.70 20.07 -2.56
N PRO A 830 -8.73 21.06 -1.65
CA PRO A 830 -7.68 22.08 -1.46
C PRO A 830 -6.44 21.53 -0.73
N ARG A 831 -5.94 20.41 -1.23
CA ARG A 831 -4.84 19.61 -0.69
C ARG A 831 -4.16 18.85 -1.83
N ALA A 832 -3.08 18.14 -1.53
CA ALA A 832 -2.52 17.18 -2.49
C ALA A 832 -3.54 16.06 -2.77
N SER A 833 -3.65 15.68 -4.04
CA SER A 833 -4.35 14.50 -4.51
C SER A 833 -3.36 13.36 -4.76
N ARG A 834 -3.89 12.15 -4.89
CA ARG A 834 -3.08 10.98 -5.26
C ARG A 834 -2.48 11.07 -6.66
N THR A 835 -3.05 11.90 -7.53
CA THR A 835 -2.58 12.08 -8.93
C THR A 835 -1.36 13.00 -9.04
N VAL A 836 -1.00 13.75 -7.98
CA VAL A 836 0.13 14.68 -7.98
C VAL A 836 1.45 14.05 -8.45
N PRO A 837 1.86 12.85 -8.00
CA PRO A 837 3.07 12.21 -8.50
C PRO A 837 2.97 11.88 -10.00
N PHE A 838 1.89 11.25 -10.43
CA PHE A 838 1.63 10.93 -11.84
C PHE A 838 1.71 12.18 -12.73
N VAL A 839 1.01 13.25 -12.37
CA VAL A 839 1.05 14.53 -13.10
C VAL A 839 2.47 15.11 -13.10
N SER A 840 3.17 15.09 -11.96
CA SER A 840 4.54 15.59 -11.83
C SER A 840 5.50 14.87 -12.78
N LYS A 841 5.39 13.54 -12.89
CA LYS A 841 6.18 12.72 -13.81
C LYS A 841 5.80 12.98 -15.28
N ALA A 842 4.51 13.10 -15.58
CA ALA A 842 4.05 13.35 -16.95
C ALA A 842 4.54 14.70 -17.50
N ILE A 843 4.51 15.77 -16.70
CA ILE A 843 4.88 17.12 -17.17
C ILE A 843 6.31 17.53 -16.83
N GLY A 844 7.01 16.75 -16.00
CA GLY A 844 8.38 17.03 -15.55
C GLY A 844 8.51 18.18 -14.56
N VAL A 845 7.47 18.46 -13.77
CA VAL A 845 7.48 19.52 -12.74
C VAL A 845 7.24 18.89 -11.37
N PRO A 846 8.12 19.11 -10.37
CA PRO A 846 7.92 18.58 -9.01
C PRO A 846 6.87 19.41 -8.27
N LEU A 847 5.59 19.11 -8.51
CA LEU A 847 4.47 19.94 -8.05
C LEU A 847 4.45 20.13 -6.52
N ALA A 848 4.76 19.09 -5.75
CA ALA A 848 4.82 19.16 -4.29
C ALA A 848 5.94 20.10 -3.80
N LYS A 849 7.15 20.06 -4.39
CA LYS A 849 8.25 21.00 -4.07
C LYS A 849 7.85 22.45 -4.34
N VAL A 850 7.20 22.69 -5.48
CA VAL A 850 6.71 24.03 -5.84
C VAL A 850 5.63 24.47 -4.86
N ALA A 851 4.64 23.62 -4.57
CA ALA A 851 3.57 23.90 -3.63
C ALA A 851 4.10 24.32 -2.26
N THR A 852 5.06 23.60 -1.71
CA THR A 852 5.73 23.98 -0.46
C THR A 852 6.36 25.35 -0.54
N SER A 853 7.05 25.66 -1.64
CA SER A 853 7.63 26.99 -1.85
C SER A 853 6.57 28.10 -1.90
N LEU A 854 5.40 27.84 -2.50
CA LEU A 854 4.26 28.77 -2.49
C LEU A 854 3.70 28.97 -1.07
N MET A 855 3.57 27.90 -0.28
CA MET A 855 3.17 27.98 1.13
C MET A 855 4.15 28.82 1.97
N MET A 856 5.42 28.87 1.56
CA MET A 856 6.46 29.72 2.16
C MET A 856 6.51 31.16 1.60
N GLY A 857 5.68 31.48 0.61
CA GLY A 857 5.51 32.83 0.06
C GLY A 857 6.17 33.08 -1.31
N ALA A 858 6.73 32.05 -1.96
CA ALA A 858 7.16 32.16 -3.36
C ALA A 858 5.95 32.35 -4.27
N LYS A 859 6.20 32.81 -5.51
CA LYS A 859 5.16 33.03 -6.52
C LYS A 859 5.35 32.11 -7.71
N LEU A 860 4.27 31.76 -8.41
CA LEU A 860 4.30 30.88 -9.58
C LEU A 860 5.23 31.38 -10.69
N LYS A 861 5.34 32.71 -10.83
CA LYS A 861 6.26 33.37 -11.76
C LYS A 861 7.74 33.04 -11.49
N ASP A 862 8.12 32.75 -10.25
CA ASP A 862 9.50 32.43 -9.86
C ASP A 862 9.93 31.07 -10.44
N PHE A 863 8.96 30.20 -10.74
CA PHE A 863 9.14 28.89 -11.35
C PHE A 863 8.81 28.86 -12.86
N ASN A 864 8.51 30.01 -13.46
CA ASN A 864 7.98 30.13 -14.84
C ASN A 864 6.65 29.39 -15.09
N LEU A 865 5.87 29.12 -14.03
CA LEU A 865 4.60 28.38 -14.10
C LEU A 865 3.40 29.33 -14.22
N THR A 866 3.42 30.21 -15.23
CA THR A 866 2.31 31.17 -15.47
C THR A 866 1.38 30.74 -16.61
N LYS A 867 1.73 29.66 -17.31
CA LYS A 867 0.97 29.09 -18.42
C LYS A 867 1.04 27.58 -18.35
N GLU A 868 -0.02 26.91 -18.80
CA GLU A 868 -0.08 25.46 -18.92
C GLU A 868 1.05 24.93 -19.81
N ILE A 869 1.63 23.80 -19.40
CA ILE A 869 2.73 23.12 -20.09
C ILE A 869 2.13 22.27 -21.22
N LYS A 870 2.71 22.39 -22.42
CA LYS A 870 2.31 21.54 -23.56
C LYS A 870 3.26 20.36 -23.66
N ILE A 871 2.74 19.16 -23.42
CA ILE A 871 3.50 17.92 -23.58
C ILE A 871 3.34 17.37 -25.00
N ASN A 872 4.43 16.79 -25.54
CA ASN A 872 4.47 16.17 -26.87
C ASN A 872 4.29 14.64 -26.82
N HIS A 873 3.86 14.12 -25.68
CA HIS A 873 3.63 12.70 -25.44
C HIS A 873 2.27 12.51 -24.73
N VAL A 874 1.87 11.26 -24.60
CA VAL A 874 0.68 10.81 -23.85
C VAL A 874 1.17 9.99 -22.67
N ALA A 875 0.69 10.33 -21.47
CA ALA A 875 0.91 9.56 -20.26
C ALA A 875 -0.42 8.97 -19.81
N VAL A 876 -0.45 7.65 -19.62
CA VAL A 876 -1.60 6.91 -19.11
C VAL A 876 -1.26 6.32 -17.75
N LYS A 877 -2.11 6.58 -16.75
CA LYS A 877 -2.09 5.90 -15.46
C LYS A 877 -3.11 4.76 -15.48
N GLU A 878 -2.74 3.61 -14.94
CA GLU A 878 -3.63 2.46 -14.71
C GLU A 878 -3.56 1.99 -13.25
N SER A 879 -4.66 1.46 -12.72
CA SER A 879 -4.81 0.98 -11.36
C SER A 879 -4.55 -0.52 -11.22
N VAL A 880 -4.03 -0.92 -10.06
CA VAL A 880 -3.77 -2.33 -9.70
C VAL A 880 -4.64 -2.73 -8.51
N PHE A 881 -5.22 -3.93 -8.58
CA PHE A 881 -6.28 -4.38 -7.68
C PHE A 881 -5.90 -5.61 -6.85
N PRO A 882 -6.38 -5.72 -5.59
CA PRO A 882 -6.05 -6.82 -4.69
C PRO A 882 -6.92 -8.08 -4.87
N PHE A 883 -7.69 -8.20 -5.97
CA PHE A 883 -8.68 -9.27 -6.13
C PHE A 883 -8.08 -10.70 -6.12
N LEU A 884 -6.81 -10.86 -6.50
CA LEU A 884 -6.11 -12.13 -6.36
C LEU A 884 -5.93 -12.56 -4.89
N LYS A 885 -5.80 -11.59 -4.00
CA LYS A 885 -5.59 -11.81 -2.56
C LYS A 885 -6.89 -11.84 -1.77
N LEU A 886 -7.95 -11.20 -2.26
CA LEU A 886 -9.27 -11.15 -1.61
C LEU A 886 -10.28 -11.91 -2.45
N THR A 887 -10.25 -13.24 -2.33
CA THR A 887 -10.83 -14.14 -3.34
C THR A 887 -12.36 -14.14 -3.39
N GLU A 888 -13.00 -13.81 -2.28
CA GLU A 888 -14.45 -13.66 -2.14
C GLU A 888 -14.97 -12.31 -2.62
N SER A 889 -14.06 -11.37 -2.91
CA SER A 889 -14.43 -10.04 -3.40
C SER A 889 -14.82 -10.09 -4.87
N ASP A 890 -15.91 -9.40 -5.22
CA ASP A 890 -16.22 -9.17 -6.62
C ASP A 890 -15.34 -8.05 -7.20
N SER A 891 -14.68 -8.37 -8.32
CA SER A 891 -13.90 -7.50 -9.21
C SER A 891 -14.70 -6.41 -9.95
N ILE A 892 -15.88 -6.03 -9.45
CA ILE A 892 -16.67 -4.94 -10.00
C ILE A 892 -16.12 -3.61 -9.47
N LEU A 893 -15.85 -2.71 -10.42
CA LEU A 893 -15.54 -1.31 -10.16
C LEU A 893 -16.81 -0.53 -9.84
N GLY A 894 -16.71 0.45 -8.95
CA GLY A 894 -17.83 1.26 -8.52
C GLY A 894 -17.39 2.58 -7.88
N PRO A 895 -18.29 3.28 -7.17
CA PRO A 895 -18.00 4.59 -6.60
C PRO A 895 -17.08 4.55 -5.37
N GLU A 896 -16.82 3.35 -4.83
CA GLU A 896 -15.84 3.14 -3.76
C GLU A 896 -14.53 2.59 -4.34
N MET A 897 -13.41 3.21 -3.98
CA MET A 897 -12.07 2.81 -4.41
C MET A 897 -11.65 1.47 -3.82
N LYS A 898 -11.05 0.60 -4.63
CA LYS A 898 -10.56 -0.73 -4.24
C LYS A 898 -9.12 -1.02 -4.67
N SER A 899 -8.51 -0.20 -5.51
CA SER A 899 -7.13 -0.35 -5.96
C SER A 899 -6.11 -0.10 -4.84
N THR A 900 -4.98 -0.81 -4.91
CA THR A 900 -3.87 -0.70 -3.94
C THR A 900 -2.70 0.11 -4.46
N GLY A 901 -2.58 0.27 -5.78
CA GLY A 901 -1.47 0.98 -6.40
C GLY A 901 -1.77 1.37 -7.84
N GLU A 902 -0.80 2.04 -8.46
CA GLU A 902 -0.91 2.54 -9.82
C GLU A 902 0.38 2.32 -10.62
N SER A 903 0.23 2.32 -11.94
CA SER A 903 1.33 2.24 -12.89
C SER A 903 1.17 3.26 -14.00
N ILE A 904 2.27 3.59 -14.68
CA ILE A 904 2.30 4.54 -15.78
C ILE A 904 2.77 3.88 -17.09
N GLY A 905 2.20 4.33 -18.20
CA GLY A 905 2.69 4.09 -19.55
C GLY A 905 2.82 5.40 -20.31
N ILE A 906 3.99 5.64 -20.91
CA ILE A 906 4.26 6.87 -21.68
C ILE A 906 4.68 6.51 -23.11
N ASP A 907 4.04 7.16 -24.07
CA ASP A 907 4.40 7.09 -25.49
C ASP A 907 3.91 8.34 -26.25
N GLU A 908 4.35 8.55 -27.49
CA GLU A 908 3.81 9.62 -28.35
C GLU A 908 2.41 9.27 -28.87
N ASN A 909 2.05 7.98 -28.88
CA ASN A 909 0.75 7.46 -29.29
C ASN A 909 -0.08 6.96 -28.09
N PHE A 910 -1.35 7.40 -28.00
CA PHE A 910 -2.26 6.95 -26.94
C PHE A 910 -2.38 5.43 -26.83
N GLY A 911 -2.52 4.71 -27.94
CA GLY A 911 -2.66 3.25 -27.94
C GLY A 911 -1.42 2.54 -27.39
N LEU A 912 -0.22 3.02 -27.72
CA LEU A 912 1.03 2.48 -27.16
C LEU A 912 1.19 2.82 -25.68
N ALA A 913 0.89 4.07 -25.29
CA ALA A 913 0.92 4.50 -23.89
C ALA A 913 -0.06 3.69 -23.03
N PHE A 914 -1.28 3.46 -23.53
CA PHE A 914 -2.28 2.62 -22.87
C PHE A 914 -1.83 1.15 -22.81
N TYR A 915 -1.27 0.57 -23.89
CA TYR A 915 -0.75 -0.80 -23.82
C TYR A 915 0.35 -0.95 -22.76
N LYS A 916 1.28 0.02 -22.69
CA LYS A 916 2.31 0.04 -21.65
C LYS A 916 1.70 0.11 -20.25
N SER A 917 0.69 0.95 -20.02
CA SER A 917 0.05 1.01 -18.70
C SER A 917 -0.65 -0.30 -18.32
N GLN A 918 -1.32 -0.97 -19.27
CA GLN A 918 -1.93 -2.29 -19.03
C GLN A 918 -0.87 -3.34 -18.68
N LEU A 919 0.21 -3.41 -19.46
CA LEU A 919 1.29 -4.36 -19.23
C LEU A 919 1.96 -4.13 -17.87
N SER A 920 2.18 -2.87 -17.50
CA SER A 920 2.70 -2.47 -16.19
C SER A 920 1.76 -2.85 -15.03
N ALA A 921 0.45 -2.87 -15.26
CA ALA A 921 -0.57 -3.31 -14.31
C ALA A 921 -0.76 -4.84 -14.26
N GLY A 922 0.03 -5.60 -15.02
CA GLY A 922 -0.05 -7.07 -15.08
C GLY A 922 -1.09 -7.61 -16.07
N MET A 923 -1.63 -6.77 -16.96
CA MET A 923 -2.56 -7.16 -18.01
C MET A 923 -1.88 -7.16 -19.38
N ASP A 924 -1.35 -8.31 -19.81
CA ASP A 924 -0.79 -8.46 -21.16
C ASP A 924 -1.90 -8.67 -22.19
N LEU A 925 -2.33 -7.60 -22.85
CA LEU A 925 -3.40 -7.66 -23.85
C LEU A 925 -2.98 -8.52 -25.06
N PRO A 926 -3.77 -9.54 -25.44
CA PRO A 926 -3.41 -10.40 -26.55
C PRO A 926 -3.47 -9.66 -27.88
N LYS A 927 -2.61 -10.06 -28.82
CA LYS A 927 -2.59 -9.49 -30.18
C LYS A 927 -3.52 -10.23 -31.14
N GLU A 928 -3.83 -11.49 -30.87
CA GLU A 928 -4.74 -12.34 -31.63
C GLU A 928 -5.33 -13.40 -30.70
N GLY A 929 -6.32 -14.18 -31.17
CA GLY A 929 -6.93 -15.25 -30.40
C GLY A 929 -8.45 -15.14 -30.31
N ASN A 930 -9.00 -15.55 -29.17
CA ASN A 930 -10.42 -15.70 -28.92
C ASN A 930 -10.91 -14.69 -27.87
N LEU A 931 -11.82 -13.81 -28.27
CA LEU A 931 -12.40 -12.76 -27.43
C LEU A 931 -13.80 -13.15 -26.97
N LEU A 932 -14.04 -13.18 -25.66
CA LEU A 932 -15.38 -13.34 -25.10
C LEU A 932 -16.05 -11.98 -24.85
N ILE A 933 -17.26 -11.78 -25.37
CA ILE A 933 -18.07 -10.58 -25.13
C ILE A 933 -19.40 -10.96 -24.44
N SER A 934 -19.63 -10.42 -23.25
CA SER A 934 -20.83 -10.65 -22.45
C SER A 934 -21.25 -9.38 -21.72
N VAL A 935 -22.20 -8.62 -22.28
CA VAL A 935 -22.55 -7.27 -21.79
C VAL A 935 -23.98 -7.15 -21.27
N ARG A 936 -24.23 -6.14 -20.43
CA ARG A 936 -25.56 -5.78 -19.89
C ARG A 936 -26.49 -5.31 -21.01
N GLU A 937 -27.80 -5.35 -20.76
CA GLU A 937 -28.81 -5.04 -21.78
C GLU A 937 -28.70 -3.62 -22.33
N GLN A 938 -28.40 -2.65 -21.46
CA GLN A 938 -28.21 -1.24 -21.85
C GLN A 938 -27.04 -1.06 -22.84
N ASP A 939 -25.98 -1.87 -22.67
CA ASP A 939 -24.75 -1.81 -23.45
C ASP A 939 -24.85 -2.54 -24.79
N GLN A 940 -25.85 -3.42 -24.96
CA GLN A 940 -26.08 -4.15 -26.21
C GLN A 940 -26.29 -3.22 -27.41
N LYS A 941 -26.83 -2.01 -27.19
CA LYS A 941 -27.02 -1.03 -28.28
C LYS A 941 -25.70 -0.38 -28.72
N LYS A 942 -24.68 -0.41 -27.88
CA LYS A 942 -23.38 0.26 -28.06
C LYS A 942 -22.25 -0.72 -28.44
N ILE A 943 -22.52 -2.04 -28.48
CA ILE A 943 -21.47 -3.06 -28.64
C ILE A 943 -21.01 -3.31 -30.08
N GLN A 944 -21.85 -3.01 -31.09
CA GLN A 944 -21.53 -3.29 -32.50
C GLN A 944 -20.14 -2.76 -32.93
N PRO A 945 -19.77 -1.49 -32.68
CA PRO A 945 -18.47 -0.98 -33.10
C PRO A 945 -17.27 -1.69 -32.45
N ILE A 946 -17.43 -2.17 -31.21
CA ILE A 946 -16.41 -2.93 -30.49
C ILE A 946 -16.23 -4.31 -31.15
N ALA A 947 -17.34 -4.96 -31.51
CA ALA A 947 -17.29 -6.26 -32.20
C ALA A 947 -16.70 -6.14 -33.62
N ASP A 948 -17.07 -5.09 -34.37
CA ASP A 948 -16.50 -4.81 -35.70
C ASP A 948 -14.98 -4.61 -35.62
N LYS A 949 -14.51 -3.81 -34.65
CA LYS A 949 -13.08 -3.57 -34.44
C LYS A 949 -12.34 -4.83 -34.03
N ALA A 950 -12.86 -5.60 -33.07
CA ALA A 950 -12.26 -6.85 -32.65
C ALA A 950 -12.14 -7.86 -33.83
N HIS A 951 -13.18 -7.96 -34.66
CA HIS A 951 -13.15 -8.80 -35.84
C HIS A 951 -12.12 -8.33 -36.88
N ALA A 952 -12.02 -7.02 -37.11
CA ALA A 952 -11.03 -6.44 -38.02
C ALA A 952 -9.58 -6.70 -37.55
N LEU A 953 -9.36 -6.74 -36.23
CA LEU A 953 -8.06 -7.11 -35.64
C LEU A 953 -7.75 -8.61 -35.71
N GLY A 954 -8.71 -9.44 -36.12
CA GLY A 954 -8.51 -10.88 -36.34
C GLY A 954 -8.94 -11.77 -35.18
N PHE A 955 -9.66 -11.26 -34.18
CA PHE A 955 -10.17 -12.09 -33.09
C PHE A 955 -11.34 -12.97 -33.53
N ASN A 956 -11.38 -14.21 -33.02
CA ASN A 956 -12.58 -15.02 -33.06
C ASN A 956 -13.49 -14.63 -31.88
N ILE A 957 -14.71 -14.19 -32.18
CA ILE A 957 -15.61 -13.65 -31.16
C ILE A 957 -16.52 -14.75 -30.59
N PHE A 958 -16.49 -14.90 -29.28
CA PHE A 958 -17.43 -15.67 -28.48
C PHE A 958 -18.40 -14.71 -27.79
N ALA A 959 -19.70 -15.02 -27.77
CA ALA A 959 -20.64 -14.17 -27.04
C ALA A 959 -21.82 -14.94 -26.44
N THR A 960 -22.34 -14.44 -25.32
CA THR A 960 -23.59 -14.95 -24.75
C THR A 960 -24.77 -14.61 -25.64
N LYS A 961 -25.86 -15.38 -25.52
CA LYS A 961 -27.05 -15.27 -26.39
C LYS A 961 -27.57 -13.83 -26.58
N GLY A 962 -27.62 -13.03 -25.52
CA GLY A 962 -28.11 -11.64 -25.58
C GLY A 962 -27.19 -10.77 -26.43
N THR A 963 -25.90 -10.74 -26.08
CA THR A 963 -24.86 -10.01 -26.81
C THR A 963 -24.75 -10.46 -28.26
N ALA A 964 -24.77 -11.77 -28.53
CA ALA A 964 -24.70 -12.33 -29.89
C ALA A 964 -25.89 -11.96 -30.78
N ASN A 965 -27.04 -11.61 -30.20
CA ASN A 965 -28.21 -11.15 -30.96
C ASN A 965 -28.16 -9.65 -31.27
N ALA A 966 -27.36 -8.89 -30.53
CA ALA A 966 -27.21 -7.44 -30.69
C ALA A 966 -26.15 -7.06 -31.73
N ILE A 967 -25.30 -8.01 -32.13
CA ILE A 967 -24.24 -7.83 -33.13
C ILE A 967 -24.69 -8.45 -34.46
N PHE A 968 -24.51 -7.69 -35.54
CA PHE A 968 -24.82 -8.07 -36.91
C PHE A 968 -23.53 -8.13 -37.75
N ASP A 969 -23.55 -8.89 -38.84
CA ASP A 969 -22.48 -8.97 -39.85
C ASP A 969 -21.07 -9.39 -39.38
N VAL A 970 -20.92 -9.78 -38.11
CA VAL A 970 -19.68 -10.36 -37.54
C VAL A 970 -19.90 -11.84 -37.20
N PRO A 971 -19.02 -12.76 -37.62
CA PRO A 971 -19.08 -14.17 -37.22
C PRO A 971 -18.90 -14.33 -35.70
N ILE A 972 -19.90 -14.90 -35.03
CA ILE A 972 -19.90 -15.09 -33.57
C ILE A 972 -20.17 -16.54 -33.20
N THR A 973 -19.31 -17.10 -32.35
CA THR A 973 -19.55 -18.38 -31.68
C THR A 973 -20.40 -18.14 -30.43
N ARG A 974 -21.65 -18.61 -30.46
CA ARG A 974 -22.55 -18.49 -29.32
C ARG A 974 -22.14 -19.45 -28.21
N ILE A 975 -22.00 -18.94 -26.98
CA ILE A 975 -21.64 -19.73 -25.80
C ILE A 975 -22.69 -19.60 -24.69
N LYS A 976 -22.89 -20.67 -23.93
CA LYS A 976 -23.85 -20.72 -22.81
C LYS A 976 -23.25 -20.08 -21.56
N LYS A 977 -24.09 -19.41 -20.75
CA LYS A 977 -23.71 -19.02 -19.39
C LYS A 977 -23.49 -20.24 -18.49
N VAL A 978 -22.80 -20.07 -17.36
CA VAL A 978 -22.55 -21.15 -16.39
C VAL A 978 -23.87 -21.79 -15.94
N SER A 979 -24.89 -20.97 -15.63
CA SER A 979 -26.26 -21.40 -15.31
C SER A 979 -27.02 -22.17 -16.41
N GLN A 980 -26.55 -22.21 -17.66
CA GLN A 980 -27.29 -22.74 -18.81
C GLN A 980 -26.85 -24.16 -19.23
N GLY A 981 -26.02 -24.82 -18.41
CA GLY A 981 -25.51 -26.17 -18.66
C GLY A 981 -24.34 -26.19 -19.65
N THR A 982 -23.80 -27.38 -19.92
CA THR A 982 -22.51 -27.57 -20.60
C THR A 982 -22.67 -27.77 -22.14
N PRO A 983 -21.65 -27.45 -22.97
CA PRO A 983 -20.47 -26.67 -22.61
C PRO A 983 -20.80 -25.18 -22.41
N ASN A 984 -20.12 -24.54 -21.45
CA ASN A 984 -20.37 -23.15 -21.03
C ASN A 984 -19.08 -22.32 -20.99
N ILE A 985 -19.21 -21.05 -20.63
CA ILE A 985 -18.08 -20.10 -20.53
C ILE A 985 -16.99 -20.58 -19.57
N LYS A 986 -17.35 -21.15 -18.40
CA LYS A 986 -16.38 -21.63 -17.42
C LYS A 986 -15.49 -22.71 -18.04
N GLU A 987 -16.07 -23.69 -18.73
CA GLU A 987 -15.29 -24.74 -19.41
C GLU A 987 -14.42 -24.17 -20.53
N ALA A 988 -14.92 -23.21 -21.32
CA ALA A 988 -14.11 -22.59 -22.37
C ALA A 988 -12.90 -21.83 -21.80
N ILE A 989 -13.07 -21.16 -20.66
CA ILE A 989 -11.98 -20.49 -19.96
C ILE A 989 -10.97 -21.51 -19.42
N LEU A 990 -11.44 -22.55 -18.71
CA LEU A 990 -10.58 -23.60 -18.14
C LEU A 990 -9.86 -24.43 -19.22
N ASP A 991 -10.47 -24.64 -20.39
CA ASP A 991 -9.85 -25.32 -21.54
C ASP A 991 -8.80 -24.44 -22.27
N GLY A 992 -8.52 -23.22 -21.79
CA GLY A 992 -7.60 -22.29 -22.45
C GLY A 992 -8.08 -21.79 -23.81
N LYS A 993 -9.41 -21.73 -24.04
CA LYS A 993 -9.97 -21.29 -25.33
C LYS A 993 -10.24 -19.78 -25.39
N ILE A 994 -10.11 -19.04 -24.30
CA ILE A 994 -10.43 -17.60 -24.25
C ILE A 994 -9.18 -16.83 -23.84
N ASP A 995 -8.77 -15.88 -24.67
CA ASP A 995 -7.54 -15.09 -24.47
C ASP A 995 -7.83 -13.68 -23.91
N MET A 996 -9.06 -13.17 -24.09
CA MET A 996 -9.49 -11.89 -23.52
C MET A 996 -10.99 -11.89 -23.24
N ILE A 997 -11.43 -11.15 -22.21
CA ILE A 997 -12.84 -11.07 -21.80
C ILE A 997 -13.33 -9.61 -21.73
N ILE A 998 -14.47 -9.31 -22.34
CA ILE A 998 -15.23 -8.08 -22.13
C ILE A 998 -16.53 -8.44 -21.40
N ASN A 999 -16.64 -8.04 -20.13
CA ASN A 999 -17.80 -8.34 -19.30
C ASN A 999 -18.29 -7.13 -18.47
N THR A 1000 -19.35 -6.47 -18.94
CA THR A 1000 -19.99 -5.36 -18.21
C THR A 1000 -21.07 -5.91 -17.24
N PRO A 1001 -20.97 -5.71 -15.92
CA PRO A 1001 -21.92 -6.24 -14.94
C PRO A 1001 -23.23 -5.42 -14.81
N HIS A 1002 -24.34 -6.06 -14.39
CA HIS A 1002 -25.55 -5.39 -13.85
C HIS A 1002 -26.51 -6.39 -13.16
N GLY A 1003 -26.99 -6.11 -11.94
CA GLY A 1003 -28.07 -6.83 -11.22
C GLY A 1003 -27.70 -8.17 -10.55
N GLU A 1004 -28.39 -8.54 -9.46
CA GLU A 1004 -28.07 -9.69 -8.57
C GLU A 1004 -27.89 -11.06 -9.27
N GLN A 1005 -28.69 -11.36 -10.29
CA GLN A 1005 -28.73 -12.71 -10.89
C GLN A 1005 -27.78 -12.86 -12.10
N ALA A 1006 -27.52 -11.77 -12.82
CA ALA A 1006 -26.40 -11.70 -13.76
C ALA A 1006 -25.06 -11.52 -13.03
N SER A 1007 -25.09 -11.08 -11.78
CA SER A 1007 -23.92 -10.99 -10.88
C SER A 1007 -23.29 -12.37 -10.62
N LYS A 1008 -24.03 -13.46 -10.35
CA LYS A 1008 -23.40 -14.77 -10.07
C LYS A 1008 -22.65 -15.42 -11.24
N ASP A 1009 -23.26 -15.46 -12.43
CA ASP A 1009 -22.59 -15.98 -13.63
C ASP A 1009 -21.42 -15.07 -14.05
N GLY A 1010 -21.61 -13.75 -13.98
CA GLY A 1010 -20.57 -12.76 -14.30
C GLY A 1010 -19.40 -12.80 -13.31
N TYR A 1011 -19.69 -12.93 -12.02
CA TYR A 1011 -18.72 -13.11 -10.94
C TYR A 1011 -17.82 -14.30 -11.23
N THR A 1012 -18.40 -15.45 -11.57
CA THR A 1012 -17.62 -16.65 -11.90
C THR A 1012 -16.67 -16.42 -13.08
N ILE A 1013 -17.12 -15.70 -14.11
CA ILE A 1013 -16.29 -15.38 -15.28
C ILE A 1013 -15.12 -14.47 -14.91
N ARG A 1014 -15.39 -13.37 -14.20
CA ARG A 1014 -14.34 -12.42 -13.82
C ARG A 1014 -13.35 -13.04 -12.83
N ARG A 1015 -13.85 -13.86 -11.91
CA ARG A 1015 -13.02 -14.60 -10.96
C ARG A 1015 -12.03 -15.51 -11.67
N LEU A 1016 -12.51 -16.34 -12.60
CA LEU A 1016 -11.64 -17.21 -13.39
C LEU A 1016 -10.66 -16.41 -14.26
N ALA A 1017 -11.08 -15.26 -14.79
CA ALA A 1017 -10.20 -14.39 -15.56
C ALA A 1017 -9.01 -13.92 -14.71
N ILE A 1018 -9.28 -13.46 -13.49
CA ILE A 1018 -8.27 -13.03 -12.53
C ILE A 1018 -7.35 -14.19 -12.15
N GLU A 1019 -7.91 -15.32 -11.72
CA GLU A 1019 -7.13 -16.48 -11.26
C GLU A 1019 -6.22 -17.07 -12.34
N LEU A 1020 -6.64 -17.03 -13.60
CA LEU A 1020 -5.89 -17.57 -14.74
C LEU A 1020 -5.04 -16.52 -15.47
N GLY A 1021 -5.02 -15.27 -14.99
CA GLY A 1021 -4.28 -14.18 -15.62
C GLY A 1021 -4.78 -13.83 -17.03
N ILE A 1022 -6.07 -14.06 -17.32
CA ILE A 1022 -6.69 -13.68 -18.61
C ILE A 1022 -7.10 -12.21 -18.54
N PRO A 1023 -6.59 -11.34 -19.44
CA PRO A 1023 -6.98 -9.94 -19.49
C PRO A 1023 -8.50 -9.77 -19.63
N TYR A 1024 -9.08 -8.94 -18.78
CA TYR A 1024 -10.51 -8.70 -18.75
C TYR A 1024 -10.82 -7.20 -18.61
N VAL A 1025 -11.94 -6.80 -19.20
CA VAL A 1025 -12.40 -5.42 -19.17
C VAL A 1025 -13.87 -5.35 -18.77
N THR A 1026 -14.20 -4.47 -17.83
CA THR A 1026 -15.54 -4.37 -17.23
C THR A 1026 -16.36 -3.19 -17.73
N THR A 1027 -15.79 -2.31 -18.56
CA THR A 1027 -16.45 -1.13 -19.13
C THR A 1027 -16.37 -1.09 -20.65
N LEU A 1028 -17.35 -0.46 -21.31
CA LEU A 1028 -17.31 -0.29 -22.77
C LEU A 1028 -16.22 0.68 -23.23
N ALA A 1029 -15.86 1.66 -22.39
CA ALA A 1029 -14.84 2.64 -22.70
C ALA A 1029 -13.44 2.01 -22.60
N GLY A 1030 -13.18 1.27 -21.53
CA GLY A 1030 -11.97 0.43 -21.41
C GLY A 1030 -11.84 -0.57 -22.56
N ALA A 1031 -12.95 -1.18 -23.01
CA ALA A 1031 -12.91 -2.12 -24.13
C ALA A 1031 -12.46 -1.45 -25.44
N ARG A 1032 -12.86 -0.19 -25.67
CA ARG A 1032 -12.39 0.59 -26.83
C ARG A 1032 -10.91 0.96 -26.69
N ALA A 1033 -10.48 1.40 -25.50
CA ALA A 1033 -9.09 1.72 -25.22
C ALA A 1033 -8.17 0.51 -25.43
N ALA A 1034 -8.55 -0.67 -24.90
CA ALA A 1034 -7.81 -1.91 -25.05
C ALA A 1034 -7.70 -2.34 -26.53
N LEU A 1035 -8.78 -2.29 -27.31
CA LEU A 1035 -8.71 -2.62 -28.75
C LEU A 1035 -7.89 -1.60 -29.55
N ASN A 1036 -7.91 -0.31 -29.19
CA ASN A 1036 -7.03 0.70 -29.78
C ASN A 1036 -5.55 0.41 -29.47
N ALA A 1037 -5.25 -0.01 -28.24
CA ALA A 1037 -3.91 -0.39 -27.81
C ALA A 1037 -3.39 -1.62 -28.55
N ILE A 1038 -4.23 -2.66 -28.69
CA ILE A 1038 -3.90 -3.86 -29.48
C ILE A 1038 -3.61 -3.51 -30.93
N GLU A 1039 -4.44 -2.66 -31.56
CA GLU A 1039 -4.19 -2.16 -32.92
C GLU A 1039 -2.81 -1.48 -33.02
N ALA A 1040 -2.52 -0.55 -32.11
CA ALA A 1040 -1.27 0.21 -32.11
C ALA A 1040 -0.03 -0.68 -31.98
N VAL A 1041 -0.06 -1.70 -31.12
CA VAL A 1041 1.05 -2.64 -30.92
C VAL A 1041 1.19 -3.65 -32.06
N LYS A 1042 0.12 -3.92 -32.84
CA LYS A 1042 0.25 -4.73 -34.07
C LYS A 1042 0.90 -3.94 -35.20
N GLU A 1043 0.68 -2.64 -35.24
CA GLU A 1043 1.21 -1.76 -36.29
C GLU A 1043 2.60 -1.20 -35.98
N ASN A 1044 3.01 -1.18 -34.70
CA ASN A 1044 4.25 -0.56 -34.24
C ASN A 1044 5.04 -1.49 -33.31
N GLU A 1045 6.34 -1.22 -33.18
CA GLU A 1045 7.22 -1.90 -32.22
C GLU A 1045 7.21 -1.17 -30.88
N LEU A 1046 7.09 -1.91 -29.77
CA LEU A 1046 7.24 -1.37 -28.42
C LEU A 1046 8.70 -1.02 -28.16
N LYS A 1047 8.95 0.27 -27.91
CA LYS A 1047 10.28 0.81 -27.62
C LYS A 1047 10.31 1.44 -26.24
N VAL A 1048 11.49 1.36 -25.61
CA VAL A 1048 11.76 1.99 -24.32
C VAL A 1048 12.31 3.41 -24.48
N LYS A 1049 11.80 4.34 -23.66
CA LYS A 1049 12.30 5.71 -23.61
C LYS A 1049 12.36 6.19 -22.16
N SER A 1050 13.45 6.86 -21.81
CA SER A 1050 13.63 7.33 -20.42
C SER A 1050 12.66 8.50 -20.16
N LEU A 1051 12.28 8.66 -18.90
CA LEU A 1051 11.49 9.78 -18.44
C LEU A 1051 12.21 11.12 -18.75
N ASN A 1052 13.54 11.13 -18.56
CA ASN A 1052 14.42 12.24 -18.92
C ASN A 1052 14.27 12.64 -20.40
N ASP A 1053 14.23 11.66 -21.32
CA ASP A 1053 14.06 11.91 -22.76
C ASP A 1053 12.66 12.41 -23.11
N HIS A 1054 11.61 11.96 -22.41
CA HIS A 1054 10.25 12.45 -22.61
C HIS A 1054 10.14 13.92 -22.22
N ILE A 1055 10.76 14.31 -21.10
CA ILE A 1055 10.64 15.64 -20.51
C ILE A 1055 11.58 16.65 -21.16
N ALA A 1056 12.77 16.25 -21.63
CA ALA A 1056 13.69 17.16 -22.33
C ALA A 1056 13.10 17.81 -23.60
N ASN A 1057 11.96 17.29 -24.09
CA ASN A 1057 11.22 17.77 -25.24
C ASN A 1057 10.02 18.67 -24.89
N ILE A 1058 9.88 19.06 -23.61
CA ILE A 1058 8.87 19.98 -23.06
C ILE A 1058 9.53 21.34 -22.81
#